data_AF-A0A1C7MN86-F1
#
_entry.id   AF-A0A1C7MN86-F1
#
_cell.length_a   1.000
_cell.length_b   1.000
_cell.length_c   1.000
_cell.angle_alpha   90.00
_cell.angle_beta   90.00
_cell.angle_gamma   90.00
#
_symmetry.space_group_name_H-M   'P 1'
#
loop_
_entity.id
_entity.type
_entity.pdbx_description
1 polymer ?
#
loop_
_entity_poly.entity_id
_entity_poly.type
_entity_poly.pdbx_seq_one_letter_code
_entity_poly.pdbx_strand_id
1 'polypeptide(L)'
;MKRNIPLDIIASLAIPTSYAFNHHLDQSGQLRGLPFANFRQAADTDAVVAALNGFDVYQNQQHSALQIPQMPPMLTPHLRVLYNLDDLVGPYVRKVLVVIEPLLIDEDYYARVEGRGIISNISKAAGFAHMISTMRPDIDHADEYVRNTTARAFSVIASALGIPSLLPFLKAVCRSKKSWQARHTGIRIVQQIAIMMGCAVLPHLRNLVDCIAHGLQDEQTKVRTMTALGPAALAEAAAPYGIESFDNVLKPLWVGIRLHRGKSLAAFLKAIGFILPLMNPEYVSYYIKEVTIILIREFQTSDEEMKKIVLKVVQQCAATEGVTPQYIKQDILPDFFKAFWKAGVAEIVGRIVNELKDEAEPYRKMVMETITKVVASLGASDIDERLEVRLVDGIIYSFQEQTTEGQVMLDGFGTVVNALGIRVKPYLTRIVSTILWRLNNKSAKVRQQAADLTTRLAVVIKQCGEDQLLSKLGLVLFEQLGEEYPDTLGSIIAAEGAIANVVGMTQMNPPVKDLLPRMTSILRNRHEKVQEATINLIGRIADRGAEYVPACEWMRICFELLDLLKAHKKGIRRAAVNSFGYIAKSLVPRDVLQVLLTNLRIQERQSHVCSTVVIAIVAETCGPLTCIPAIPNEHQTAELNVRTSYSKALPLVSEYVGPQSAYYADSVVTMLEDALTDCDLPFTNDFPRADIHELISPDILHQLIKGAFKDHLVDWVEQYIMQMHPKAQALRILADIDRRIAVVPPFSGLRRFHEGRGFKQWTGDDSKALMKVYLPAIVGYVPPDMKMLSKGSMSIREIFRTTGVRPEGFSLPRQHSLMHYHRMIWEFAAPNGLCSSITESKHIDAVKDPWRRSSRCDAVGQMLVTNQRNDKLAASRVDFNDRGMLDGTCLLPHILLYSDPDEDLDPELVRITNLGEIVNKPVKRKKQYDNGALPGPTVLSYVVMAATAQTQHSRTAEALGNEIGHPQLLELIRRFLYDQLNPDSALPGLDVDLAECPIFHEQISVFYSAAASYYAPSDPSGTSGMHREHLRATPLWWHTAPRFDCAFVKSSPDVHGIRGLDVVRIHLFFSFKLRGIHYPCALVRWFRWVADEPDEDTVLSVIPLDTIIRAAHLIGVYGHERVPDGLTEHQSLDAFRFFYVNKYADHHAFETIF
;
A
#
# COMPACT_ATOMS: atom_id res chain seq x y z
N MET A 1 10.24 0.31 50.18
CA MET A 1 11.14 -0.63 50.89
C MET A 1 11.11 -2.04 50.28
N LYS A 2 11.12 -2.20 48.94
CA LYS A 2 11.14 -3.52 48.25
C LYS A 2 11.90 -3.43 46.90
N ARG A 3 13.10 -2.85 46.89
CA ARG A 3 13.88 -2.61 45.64
C ARG A 3 14.88 -3.73 45.32
N ASN A 4 15.31 -4.51 46.32
CA ASN A 4 16.46 -5.43 46.20
C ASN A 4 16.11 -6.93 46.27
N ILE A 5 14.83 -7.31 46.39
CA ILE A 5 14.42 -8.72 46.54
C ILE A 5 14.99 -9.65 45.44
N PRO A 6 15.03 -9.26 44.15
CA PRO A 6 15.61 -10.11 43.11
C PRO A 6 17.14 -10.27 43.23
N LEU A 7 17.85 -9.22 43.65
CA LEU A 7 19.31 -9.25 43.84
C LEU A 7 19.69 -10.10 45.06
N ASP A 8 18.89 -10.05 46.13
CA ASP A 8 19.09 -10.88 47.32
C ASP A 8 18.84 -12.36 47.02
N ILE A 9 17.85 -12.68 46.17
CA ILE A 9 17.59 -14.05 45.69
C ILE A 9 18.75 -14.56 44.83
N ILE A 10 19.25 -13.75 43.88
CA ILE A 10 20.41 -14.11 43.02
C ILE A 10 21.66 -14.35 43.87
N ALA A 11 21.92 -13.52 44.88
CA ALA A 11 23.04 -13.69 45.80
C ALA A 11 22.90 -14.97 46.66
N SER A 12 21.68 -15.31 47.10
CA SER A 12 21.42 -16.51 47.90
C SER A 12 21.57 -17.83 47.11
N LEU A 13 21.36 -17.79 45.80
CA LEU A 13 21.43 -18.95 44.90
C LEU A 13 22.83 -19.16 44.29
N ALA A 14 23.82 -18.35 44.67
CA ALA A 14 25.19 -18.40 44.15
C ALA A 14 25.28 -18.32 42.60
N ILE A 15 24.35 -17.60 41.98
CA ILE A 15 24.28 -17.37 40.53
C ILE A 15 25.19 -16.16 40.18
N PRO A 16 25.83 -16.09 39.00
CA PRO A 16 26.62 -14.93 38.58
C PRO A 16 25.84 -13.62 38.70
N THR A 17 26.43 -12.59 39.31
CA THR A 17 25.78 -11.29 39.50
C THR A 17 25.97 -10.40 38.27
N SER A 18 24.89 -9.73 37.86
CA SER A 18 24.93 -8.78 36.75
C SER A 18 25.78 -7.56 37.13
N TYR A 19 26.62 -7.08 36.23
CA TYR A 19 27.44 -5.88 36.50
C TYR A 19 26.63 -4.58 36.34
N ALA A 20 25.48 -4.63 35.66
CA ALA A 20 24.50 -3.55 35.60
C ALA A 20 23.07 -4.12 35.59
N PHE A 21 22.20 -3.56 36.42
CA PHE A 21 20.81 -4.02 36.60
C PHE A 21 19.85 -2.82 36.57
N ASN A 22 19.00 -2.75 35.54
CA ASN A 22 18.09 -1.63 35.30
C ASN A 22 16.63 -2.01 35.53
N HIS A 23 15.88 -1.19 36.27
CA HIS A 23 14.46 -1.38 36.54
C HIS A 23 13.59 -0.53 35.61
N HIS A 24 12.53 -1.11 35.03
CA HIS A 24 11.54 -0.36 34.24
C HIS A 24 10.30 -0.06 35.10
N LEU A 25 10.02 1.23 35.32
CA LEU A 25 8.89 1.73 36.11
C LEU A 25 7.89 2.48 35.22
N ASP A 26 6.61 2.47 35.57
CA ASP A 26 5.60 3.34 34.94
C ASP A 26 5.53 4.73 35.60
N GLN A 27 4.71 5.62 35.03
CA GLN A 27 4.52 7.01 35.51
C GLN A 27 3.93 7.11 36.93
N SER A 28 3.42 6.01 37.49
CA SER A 28 2.92 5.89 38.86
C SER A 28 3.91 5.20 39.82
N GLY A 29 5.10 4.81 39.33
CA GLY A 29 6.18 4.21 40.13
C GLY A 29 6.06 2.71 40.36
N GLN A 30 5.19 1.99 39.64
CA GLN A 30 5.11 0.52 39.70
C GLN A 30 5.99 -0.16 38.64
N LEU A 31 6.61 -1.29 39.03
CA LEU A 31 7.50 -2.09 38.17
C LEU A 31 6.67 -2.90 37.17
N ARG A 32 6.76 -2.58 35.87
CA ARG A 32 5.91 -3.19 34.83
C ARG A 32 6.57 -4.28 33.98
N GLY A 33 7.87 -4.57 34.17
CA GLY A 33 8.55 -5.56 33.33
C GLY A 33 9.91 -6.01 33.83
N LEU A 34 10.41 -7.10 33.22
CA LEU A 34 11.66 -7.79 33.54
C LEU A 34 12.84 -6.80 33.60
N PRO A 35 13.63 -6.78 34.70
CA PRO A 35 14.82 -5.96 34.79
C PRO A 35 15.84 -6.37 33.72
N PHE A 36 16.50 -5.40 33.08
CA PHE A 36 17.62 -5.69 32.19
C PHE A 36 18.89 -5.87 33.02
N ALA A 37 19.45 -7.07 32.97
CA ALA A 37 20.65 -7.47 33.68
C ALA A 37 21.78 -7.73 32.66
N ASN A 38 22.85 -6.94 32.70
CA ASN A 38 24.00 -7.15 31.84
C ASN A 38 25.05 -8.01 32.54
N PHE A 39 25.50 -9.06 31.85
CA PHE A 39 26.55 -9.97 32.32
C PHE A 39 27.79 -9.82 31.43
N ARG A 40 28.97 -10.12 31.98
CA ARG A 40 30.24 -9.94 31.26
C ARG A 40 30.48 -11.00 30.19
N GLN A 41 29.87 -12.19 30.33
CA GLN A 41 30.00 -13.29 29.38
C GLN A 41 28.61 -13.86 29.04
N ALA A 42 28.45 -14.37 27.81
CA ALA A 42 27.20 -14.97 27.37
C ALA A 42 26.82 -16.23 28.19
N ALA A 43 27.82 -17.02 28.60
CA ALA A 43 27.61 -18.22 29.42
C ALA A 43 27.00 -17.91 30.80
N ASP A 44 27.35 -16.77 31.40
CA ASP A 44 26.76 -16.32 32.67
C ASP A 44 25.27 -16.00 32.50
N THR A 45 24.91 -15.43 31.34
CA THR A 45 23.52 -15.08 31.01
C THR A 45 22.68 -16.35 30.86
N ASP A 46 23.19 -17.36 30.16
CA ASP A 46 22.49 -18.64 29.99
C ASP A 46 22.33 -19.39 31.32
N ALA A 47 23.34 -19.36 32.18
CA ALA A 47 23.28 -19.98 33.51
C ALA A 47 22.24 -19.29 34.41
N VAL A 48 22.17 -17.95 34.38
CA VAL A 48 21.18 -17.16 35.14
C VAL A 48 19.77 -17.43 34.62
N VAL A 49 19.57 -17.42 33.30
CA VAL A 49 18.27 -17.68 32.68
C VAL A 49 17.80 -19.09 32.99
N ALA A 50 18.67 -20.09 32.91
CA ALA A 50 18.32 -21.48 33.24
C ALA A 50 17.93 -21.65 34.72
N ALA A 51 18.58 -20.92 35.63
CA ALA A 51 18.34 -21.04 37.07
C ALA A 51 17.12 -20.23 37.57
N LEU A 52 16.78 -19.10 36.93
CA LEU A 52 15.68 -18.23 37.33
C LEU A 52 14.37 -18.48 36.58
N ASN A 53 14.39 -19.24 35.47
CA ASN A 53 13.16 -19.53 34.73
C ASN A 53 12.18 -20.35 35.58
N GLY A 54 11.01 -19.77 35.87
CA GLY A 54 9.97 -20.40 36.69
C GLY A 54 10.04 -20.11 38.19
N PHE A 55 10.95 -19.25 38.66
CA PHE A 55 10.97 -18.79 40.06
C PHE A 55 9.98 -17.63 40.29
N ASP A 56 9.08 -17.80 41.26
CA ASP A 56 8.08 -16.80 41.62
C ASP A 56 8.63 -15.79 42.64
N VAL A 57 8.67 -14.50 42.28
CA VAL A 57 9.29 -13.44 43.11
C VAL A 57 8.31 -12.92 44.18
N TYR A 58 7.05 -13.34 44.13
CA TYR A 58 6.05 -13.01 45.14
C TYR A 58 5.37 -14.28 45.63
N GLN A 59 5.82 -14.84 46.75
CA GLN A 59 5.04 -15.81 47.50
C GLN A 59 3.69 -15.20 47.86
N ASN A 60 2.63 -15.55 47.14
CA ASN A 60 1.27 -15.69 47.66
C ASN A 60 0.32 -16.35 46.64
N GLN A 61 -0.24 -17.48 47.09
CA GLN A 61 -1.46 -18.16 46.65
C GLN A 61 -1.40 -19.16 45.47
N GLN A 62 -1.69 -20.39 45.90
CA GLN A 62 -2.04 -21.61 45.18
C GLN A 62 -2.87 -21.44 43.89
N HIS A 63 -2.49 -22.18 42.85
CA HIS A 63 -3.34 -22.78 41.81
C HIS A 63 -4.53 -21.95 41.27
N SER A 64 -4.26 -20.83 40.58
CA SER A 64 -5.15 -20.29 39.52
C SER A 64 -4.63 -18.95 38.98
N ALA A 65 -3.93 -18.91 37.85
CA ALA A 65 -3.68 -17.64 37.13
C ALA A 65 -3.14 -17.83 35.69
N LEU A 66 -4.00 -18.20 34.74
CA LEU A 66 -3.97 -17.57 33.43
C LEU A 66 -5.19 -16.66 33.40
N GLN A 67 -4.99 -15.35 33.57
CA GLN A 67 -6.07 -14.38 33.49
C GLN A 67 -6.60 -14.36 32.05
N ILE A 68 -7.85 -14.79 31.90
CA ILE A 68 -8.63 -14.93 30.65
C ILE A 68 -8.48 -13.75 29.65
N PRO A 69 -8.32 -12.47 30.06
CA PRO A 69 -8.07 -11.36 29.13
C PRO A 69 -6.74 -11.43 28.35
N GLN A 70 -5.77 -12.24 28.78
CA GLN A 70 -4.43 -12.34 28.17
C GLN A 70 -4.28 -13.52 27.18
N MET A 71 -5.25 -14.44 27.11
CA MET A 71 -5.21 -15.58 26.18
C MET A 71 -5.30 -15.17 24.69
N PRO A 72 -6.23 -14.28 24.26
CA PRO A 72 -6.34 -13.88 22.85
C PRO A 72 -5.06 -13.25 22.26
N PRO A 73 -4.37 -12.30 22.92
CA PRO A 73 -3.15 -11.70 22.37
C PRO A 73 -1.95 -12.64 22.35
N MET A 74 -1.91 -13.71 23.15
CA MET A 74 -0.84 -14.73 23.09
C MET A 74 -1.08 -15.78 21.99
N LEU A 75 -2.33 -16.04 21.59
CA LEU A 75 -2.68 -17.03 20.56
C LEU A 75 -2.65 -16.46 19.13
N THR A 76 -2.87 -15.15 18.97
CA THR A 76 -2.81 -14.48 17.66
C THR A 76 -1.45 -14.61 16.94
N PRO A 77 -0.28 -14.52 17.62
CA PRO A 77 1.02 -14.80 17.02
C PRO A 77 1.18 -16.24 16.52
N HIS A 78 0.60 -17.22 17.23
CA HIS A 78 0.67 -18.63 16.84
C HIS A 78 -0.02 -18.86 15.49
N LEU A 79 -1.13 -18.16 15.20
CA LEU A 79 -1.81 -18.22 13.90
C LEU A 79 -0.94 -17.72 12.75
N ARG A 80 -0.14 -16.66 12.96
CA ARG A 80 0.80 -16.13 11.95
C ARG A 80 2.00 -17.05 11.73
N VAL A 81 2.54 -17.63 12.80
CA VAL A 81 3.66 -18.56 12.73
C VAL A 81 3.24 -19.86 12.02
N LEU A 82 2.06 -20.39 12.33
CA LEU A 82 1.53 -21.60 11.69
C LEU A 82 1.26 -21.41 10.19
N TYR A 83 0.82 -20.23 9.77
CA TYR A 83 0.64 -19.91 8.35
C TYR A 83 1.96 -19.90 7.57
N ASN A 84 3.05 -19.46 8.20
CA ASN A 84 4.36 -19.35 7.54
C ASN A 84 5.17 -20.66 7.54
N LEU A 85 4.87 -21.60 8.43
CA LEU A 85 5.66 -22.83 8.60
C LEU A 85 5.20 -24.02 7.73
N ASP A 86 3.96 -23.99 7.22
CA ASP A 86 3.36 -24.99 6.31
C ASP A 86 3.75 -26.45 6.68
N ASP A 87 4.54 -27.14 5.85
CA ASP A 87 4.98 -28.53 6.03
C ASP A 87 5.82 -28.79 7.31
N LEU A 88 6.49 -27.77 7.86
CA LEU A 88 7.37 -27.92 9.04
C LEU A 88 6.59 -28.17 10.34
N VAL A 89 5.27 -27.98 10.34
CA VAL A 89 4.40 -28.16 11.51
C VAL A 89 4.19 -29.64 11.85
N GLY A 90 4.41 -30.56 10.91
CA GLY A 90 4.10 -31.99 11.02
C GLY A 90 4.49 -32.66 12.36
N PRO A 91 5.75 -32.60 12.81
CA PRO A 91 6.18 -33.23 14.06
C PRO A 91 5.53 -32.66 15.33
N TYR A 92 5.04 -31.42 15.27
CA TYR A 92 4.52 -30.68 16.41
C TYR A 92 2.99 -30.75 16.54
N VAL A 93 2.29 -31.23 15.50
CA VAL A 93 0.81 -31.30 15.46
C VAL A 93 0.22 -31.95 16.72
N ARG A 94 0.76 -33.09 17.17
CA ARG A 94 0.29 -33.76 18.39
C ARG A 94 0.41 -32.86 19.63
N LYS A 95 1.56 -32.18 19.78
CA LYS A 95 1.82 -31.30 20.94
C LYS A 95 0.86 -30.11 20.94
N VAL A 96 0.60 -29.53 19.76
CA VAL A 96 -0.32 -28.40 19.64
C VAL A 96 -1.75 -28.83 19.89
N LEU A 97 -2.20 -29.97 19.33
CA LEU A 97 -3.55 -30.48 19.56
C LEU A 97 -3.83 -30.73 21.05
N VAL A 98 -2.91 -31.35 21.79
CA VAL A 98 -3.10 -31.59 23.24
C VAL A 98 -3.31 -30.30 24.04
N VAL A 99 -2.70 -29.19 23.62
CA VAL A 99 -2.83 -27.88 24.27
C VAL A 99 -4.13 -27.16 23.86
N ILE A 100 -4.53 -27.28 22.59
CA ILE A 100 -5.62 -26.50 22.00
C ILE A 100 -6.97 -27.20 22.08
N GLU A 101 -7.00 -28.53 22.05
CA GLU A 101 -8.24 -29.33 22.14
C GLU A 101 -9.12 -29.01 23.35
N PRO A 102 -8.59 -28.81 24.57
CA PRO A 102 -9.38 -28.39 25.73
C PRO A 102 -10.13 -27.07 25.53
N LEU A 103 -9.56 -26.12 24.75
CA LEU A 103 -10.19 -24.82 24.47
C LEU A 103 -11.52 -24.96 23.72
N LEU A 104 -11.75 -26.09 23.03
CA LEU A 104 -13.02 -26.36 22.33
C LEU A 104 -14.21 -26.61 23.27
N ILE A 105 -13.94 -26.86 24.55
CA ILE A 105 -14.94 -27.14 25.60
C ILE A 105 -14.99 -26.02 26.65
N ASP A 106 -14.15 -25.00 26.56
CA ASP A 106 -14.11 -23.88 27.50
C ASP A 106 -15.49 -23.21 27.66
N GLU A 107 -15.79 -22.64 28.83
CA GLU A 107 -17.03 -21.92 29.10
C GLU A 107 -17.12 -20.62 28.28
N ASP A 108 -15.98 -19.97 28.04
CA ASP A 108 -15.91 -18.76 27.23
C ASP A 108 -16.07 -19.07 25.73
N TYR A 109 -16.99 -18.35 25.09
CA TYR A 109 -17.22 -18.43 23.66
C TYR A 109 -15.98 -18.02 22.85
N TYR A 110 -15.24 -16.99 23.28
CA TYR A 110 -14.10 -16.48 22.52
C TYR A 110 -12.93 -17.47 22.54
N ALA A 111 -12.61 -18.05 23.69
CA ALA A 111 -11.63 -19.14 23.79
C ALA A 111 -11.96 -20.31 22.85
N ARG A 112 -13.24 -20.70 22.78
CA ARG A 112 -13.69 -21.73 21.82
C ARG A 112 -13.52 -21.32 20.36
N VAL A 113 -13.69 -20.06 20.01
CA VAL A 113 -13.50 -19.58 18.62
C VAL A 113 -12.01 -19.55 18.26
N GLU A 114 -11.15 -19.08 19.16
CA GLU A 114 -9.69 -19.08 18.97
C GLU A 114 -9.13 -20.48 18.82
N GLY A 115 -9.54 -21.42 19.68
CA GLY A 115 -9.13 -22.82 19.58
C GLY A 115 -9.54 -23.45 18.24
N ARG A 116 -10.74 -23.10 17.73
CA ARG A 116 -11.19 -23.52 16.39
C ARG A 116 -10.35 -22.90 15.27
N GLY A 117 -10.01 -21.62 15.36
CA GLY A 117 -9.14 -20.94 14.40
C GLY A 117 -7.77 -21.60 14.27
N ILE A 118 -7.16 -21.96 15.41
CA ILE A 118 -5.84 -22.60 15.44
C ILE A 118 -5.90 -24.00 14.83
N ILE A 119 -6.85 -24.83 15.23
CA ILE A 119 -7.00 -26.19 14.68
C ILE A 119 -7.29 -26.13 13.17
N SER A 120 -8.13 -25.19 12.72
CA SER A 120 -8.40 -24.99 11.28
C SER A 120 -7.12 -24.69 10.50
N ASN A 121 -6.27 -23.79 11.00
CA ASN A 121 -5.04 -23.41 10.31
C ASN A 121 -4.00 -24.55 10.32
N ILE A 122 -3.85 -25.25 11.44
CA ILE A 122 -2.97 -26.44 11.51
C ILE A 122 -3.45 -27.52 10.55
N SER A 123 -4.77 -27.70 10.42
CA SER A 123 -5.35 -28.69 9.49
C SER A 123 -5.01 -28.37 8.03
N LYS A 124 -4.99 -27.08 7.67
CA LYS A 124 -4.59 -26.64 6.33
C LYS A 124 -3.11 -26.82 6.06
N ALA A 125 -2.25 -26.51 7.04
CA ALA A 125 -0.79 -26.65 6.93
C ALA A 125 -0.32 -28.11 6.96
N ALA A 126 -0.79 -28.91 7.93
CA ALA A 126 -0.35 -30.31 8.09
C ALA A 126 -1.01 -31.28 7.10
N GLY A 127 -2.15 -30.88 6.52
CA GLY A 127 -2.93 -31.70 5.61
C GLY A 127 -3.73 -32.83 6.27
N PHE A 128 -4.71 -33.33 5.53
CA PHE A 128 -5.74 -34.25 6.02
C PHE A 128 -5.19 -35.59 6.55
N ALA A 129 -4.27 -36.22 5.82
CA ALA A 129 -3.75 -37.55 6.15
C ALA A 129 -2.96 -37.55 7.47
N HIS A 130 -2.18 -36.49 7.70
CA HIS A 130 -1.36 -36.34 8.91
C HIS A 130 -2.20 -36.05 10.15
N MET A 131 -3.26 -35.25 10.01
CA MET A 131 -4.23 -35.01 11.09
C MET A 131 -4.93 -36.30 11.53
N ILE A 132 -5.39 -37.12 10.58
CA ILE A 132 -6.00 -38.43 10.89
C ILE A 132 -5.00 -39.37 11.56
N SER A 133 -3.77 -39.47 11.03
CA SER A 133 -2.72 -40.30 11.62
C SER A 133 -2.49 -39.95 13.09
N THR A 134 -2.43 -38.65 13.39
CA THR A 134 -2.14 -38.14 14.74
C THR A 134 -3.25 -38.42 15.74
N MET A 135 -4.52 -38.20 15.33
CA MET A 135 -5.69 -38.29 16.22
C MET A 135 -6.38 -39.67 16.22
N ARG A 136 -6.00 -40.59 15.33
CA ARG A 136 -6.59 -41.93 15.25
C ARG A 136 -6.58 -42.69 16.59
N PRO A 137 -5.50 -42.68 17.39
CA PRO A 137 -5.47 -43.36 18.69
C PRO A 137 -6.46 -42.79 19.72
N ASP A 138 -6.90 -41.55 19.53
CA ASP A 138 -7.74 -40.83 20.51
C ASP A 138 -9.24 -41.15 20.32
N ILE A 139 -9.61 -41.80 19.21
CA ILE A 139 -11.00 -42.09 18.82
C ILE A 139 -11.63 -43.22 19.63
N ASP A 140 -10.86 -44.28 19.89
CA ASP A 140 -11.26 -45.43 20.72
C ASP A 140 -10.64 -45.40 22.11
N HIS A 141 -10.11 -44.24 22.52
CA HIS A 141 -9.58 -44.01 23.85
C HIS A 141 -10.63 -44.32 24.94
N ALA A 142 -10.18 -44.86 26.08
CA ALA A 142 -11.09 -45.24 27.17
C ALA A 142 -11.80 -44.02 27.79
N ASP A 143 -11.08 -42.92 27.92
CA ASP A 143 -11.61 -41.65 28.44
C ASP A 143 -12.65 -41.02 27.50
N GLU A 144 -13.77 -40.60 28.06
CA GLU A 144 -14.81 -39.87 27.32
C GLU A 144 -14.42 -38.40 27.06
N TYR A 145 -13.64 -37.78 27.94
CA TYR A 145 -13.19 -36.40 27.78
C TYR A 145 -12.36 -36.25 26.49
N VAL A 146 -11.33 -37.08 26.33
CA VAL A 146 -10.48 -37.13 25.13
C VAL A 146 -11.32 -37.37 23.89
N ARG A 147 -12.21 -38.38 23.89
CA ARG A 147 -13.08 -38.65 22.74
C ARG A 147 -14.00 -37.47 22.39
N ASN A 148 -14.45 -36.69 23.38
CA ASN A 148 -15.27 -35.50 23.15
C ASN A 148 -14.48 -34.35 22.54
N THR A 149 -13.28 -34.04 23.06
CA THR A 149 -12.41 -33.01 22.49
C THR A 149 -12.00 -33.37 21.07
N THR A 150 -11.58 -34.62 20.86
CA THR A 150 -11.22 -35.17 19.56
C THR A 150 -12.40 -35.10 18.58
N ALA A 151 -13.63 -35.41 19.02
CA ALA A 151 -14.81 -35.29 18.15
C ALA A 151 -15.09 -33.84 17.71
N ARG A 152 -14.91 -32.87 18.61
CA ARG A 152 -15.01 -31.43 18.30
C ARG A 152 -13.88 -30.99 17.37
N ALA A 153 -12.64 -31.44 17.61
CA ALA A 153 -11.51 -31.13 16.74
C ALA A 153 -11.72 -31.67 15.32
N PHE A 154 -12.25 -32.89 15.15
CA PHE A 154 -12.61 -33.42 13.82
C PHE A 154 -13.71 -32.60 13.12
N SER A 155 -14.66 -32.02 13.86
CA SER A 155 -15.62 -31.10 13.23
C SER A 155 -14.98 -29.81 12.72
N VAL A 156 -13.95 -29.30 13.41
CA VAL A 156 -13.14 -28.18 12.94
C VAL A 156 -12.35 -28.56 11.69
N ILE A 157 -11.72 -29.73 11.70
CA ILE A 157 -10.98 -30.26 10.54
C ILE A 157 -11.91 -30.38 9.32
N ALA A 158 -13.14 -30.88 9.52
CA ALA A 158 -14.14 -30.98 8.46
C ALA A 158 -14.55 -29.60 7.92
N SER A 159 -14.65 -28.58 8.78
CA SER A 159 -14.94 -27.21 8.35
C SER A 159 -13.79 -26.58 7.56
N ALA A 160 -12.54 -26.93 7.88
CA ALA A 160 -11.35 -26.37 7.25
C ALA A 160 -10.98 -27.02 5.90
N LEU A 161 -11.14 -28.35 5.79
CA LEU A 161 -10.72 -29.17 4.64
C LEU A 161 -11.92 -29.72 3.83
N GLY A 162 -13.14 -29.42 4.24
CA GLY A 162 -14.38 -29.88 3.63
C GLY A 162 -14.84 -31.25 4.12
N ILE A 163 -16.16 -31.47 4.16
CA ILE A 163 -16.79 -32.74 4.56
C ILE A 163 -16.42 -33.92 3.62
N PRO A 164 -16.33 -33.76 2.29
CA PRO A 164 -16.08 -34.88 1.38
C PRO A 164 -14.79 -35.66 1.66
N SER A 165 -13.72 -34.97 2.08
CA SER A 165 -12.44 -35.59 2.42
C SER A 165 -12.56 -36.50 3.65
N LEU A 166 -13.43 -36.14 4.60
CA LEU A 166 -13.67 -36.87 5.85
C LEU A 166 -14.66 -38.03 5.73
N LEU A 167 -15.48 -38.09 4.67
CA LEU A 167 -16.52 -39.11 4.51
C LEU A 167 -16.00 -40.57 4.52
N PRO A 168 -14.93 -40.94 3.78
CA PRO A 168 -14.43 -42.33 3.79
C PRO A 168 -13.97 -42.77 5.19
N PHE A 169 -13.32 -41.85 5.91
CA PHE A 169 -12.89 -42.07 7.27
C PHE A 169 -14.07 -42.22 8.23
N LEU A 170 -15.08 -41.35 8.15
CA LEU A 170 -16.30 -41.46 8.97
C LEU A 170 -17.05 -42.77 8.72
N LYS A 171 -17.17 -43.21 7.47
CA LYS A 171 -17.79 -44.50 7.12
C LYS A 171 -17.04 -45.67 7.78
N ALA A 172 -15.71 -45.62 7.79
CA ALA A 172 -14.88 -46.65 8.42
C ALA A 172 -15.00 -46.65 9.97
N VAL A 173 -14.97 -45.47 10.60
CA VAL A 173 -15.04 -45.33 12.06
C VAL A 173 -16.44 -45.69 12.58
N CYS A 174 -17.51 -45.18 11.95
CA CYS A 174 -18.88 -45.46 12.38
C CYS A 174 -19.25 -46.93 12.24
N ARG A 175 -18.66 -47.67 11.28
CA ARG A 175 -18.88 -49.11 11.05
C ARG A 175 -17.77 -49.99 11.64
N SER A 176 -16.91 -49.45 12.49
CA SER A 176 -15.81 -50.20 13.09
C SER A 176 -16.32 -51.36 13.94
N LYS A 177 -15.78 -52.56 13.70
CA LYS A 177 -16.06 -53.76 14.51
C LYS A 177 -15.11 -53.89 15.71
N LYS A 178 -14.09 -53.03 15.83
CA LYS A 178 -13.04 -53.15 16.85
C LYS A 178 -13.50 -52.70 18.23
N SER A 179 -14.20 -51.57 18.31
CA SER A 179 -14.63 -50.99 19.57
C SER A 179 -15.93 -50.22 19.38
N TRP A 180 -16.85 -50.32 20.34
CA TRP A 180 -18.06 -49.52 20.34
C TRP A 180 -17.74 -48.04 20.61
N GLN A 181 -16.64 -47.77 21.31
CA GLN A 181 -16.10 -46.43 21.54
C GLN A 181 -15.79 -45.72 20.23
N ALA A 182 -15.15 -46.40 19.27
CA ALA A 182 -14.90 -45.81 17.94
C ALA A 182 -16.19 -45.45 17.23
N ARG A 183 -17.18 -46.36 17.22
CA ARG A 183 -18.50 -46.11 16.60
C ARG A 183 -19.17 -44.88 17.22
N HIS A 184 -19.20 -44.84 18.55
CA HIS A 184 -19.76 -43.73 19.33
C HIS A 184 -19.09 -42.38 19.01
N THR A 185 -17.75 -42.33 19.00
CA THR A 185 -17.00 -41.12 18.66
C THR A 185 -17.22 -40.71 17.21
N GLY A 186 -17.26 -41.66 16.27
CA GLY A 186 -17.55 -41.40 14.86
C GLY A 186 -18.90 -40.71 14.65
N ILE A 187 -19.94 -41.21 15.32
CA ILE A 187 -21.28 -40.60 15.29
C ILE A 187 -21.27 -39.21 15.94
N ARG A 188 -20.54 -39.05 17.05
CA ARG A 188 -20.37 -37.75 17.72
C ARG A 188 -19.67 -36.73 16.82
N ILE A 189 -18.70 -37.14 15.99
CA ILE A 189 -18.08 -36.27 14.98
C ILE A 189 -19.14 -35.76 14.01
N VAL A 190 -20.00 -36.63 13.47
CA VAL A 190 -21.09 -36.22 12.56
C VAL A 190 -22.03 -35.23 13.23
N GLN A 191 -22.38 -35.45 14.50
CA GLN A 191 -23.20 -34.51 15.27
C GLN A 191 -22.51 -33.15 15.43
N GLN A 192 -21.21 -33.12 15.75
CA GLN A 192 -20.47 -31.85 15.89
C GLN A 192 -20.29 -31.15 14.54
N ILE A 193 -20.12 -31.89 13.44
CA ILE A 193 -20.14 -31.33 12.08
C ILE A 193 -21.48 -30.62 11.82
N ALA A 194 -22.60 -31.22 12.21
CA ALA A 194 -23.92 -30.60 12.06
C ALA A 194 -24.02 -29.27 12.82
N ILE A 195 -23.59 -29.25 14.08
CA ILE A 195 -23.61 -28.06 14.93
C ILE A 195 -22.67 -26.97 14.40
N MET A 196 -21.51 -27.34 13.86
CA MET A 196 -20.49 -26.39 13.41
C MET A 196 -20.78 -25.80 12.03
N MET A 197 -21.24 -26.63 11.09
CA MET A 197 -21.48 -26.23 9.70
C MET A 197 -22.86 -25.59 9.51
N GLY A 198 -23.82 -25.89 10.38
CA GLY A 198 -25.20 -25.42 10.25
C GLY A 198 -25.80 -25.79 8.89
N CYS A 199 -26.37 -24.81 8.19
CA CYS A 199 -27.00 -25.01 6.87
C CYS A 199 -26.04 -25.51 5.77
N ALA A 200 -24.72 -25.35 5.93
CA ALA A 200 -23.73 -25.80 4.95
C ALA A 200 -23.62 -27.34 4.85
N VAL A 201 -24.31 -28.09 5.70
CA VAL A 201 -24.36 -29.56 5.64
C VAL A 201 -25.21 -30.08 4.47
N LEU A 202 -26.15 -29.28 3.95
CA LEU A 202 -27.17 -29.72 3.00
C LEU A 202 -26.66 -30.54 1.80
N PRO A 203 -25.55 -30.16 1.11
CA PRO A 203 -25.03 -30.94 -0.03
C PRO A 203 -24.49 -32.32 0.34
N HIS A 204 -24.13 -32.52 1.61
CA HIS A 204 -23.52 -33.74 2.13
C HIS A 204 -24.44 -34.50 3.09
N LEU A 205 -25.66 -34.01 3.31
CA LEU A 205 -26.61 -34.51 4.30
C LEU A 205 -26.89 -36.00 4.11
N ARG A 206 -27.27 -36.42 2.90
CA ARG A 206 -27.54 -37.84 2.57
C ARG A 206 -26.37 -38.74 2.94
N ASN A 207 -25.15 -38.34 2.57
CA ASN A 207 -23.94 -39.11 2.88
C ASN A 207 -23.68 -39.22 4.38
N LEU A 208 -23.92 -38.15 5.14
CA LEU A 208 -23.73 -38.13 6.59
C LEU A 208 -24.81 -38.94 7.32
N VAL A 209 -26.06 -38.89 6.87
CA VAL A 209 -27.16 -39.70 7.40
C VAL A 209 -26.87 -41.19 7.13
N ASP A 210 -26.45 -41.55 5.92
CA ASP A 210 -26.09 -42.94 5.56
C ASP A 210 -24.88 -43.47 6.34
N CYS A 211 -23.97 -42.59 6.80
CA CYS A 211 -22.84 -42.96 7.65
C CYS A 211 -23.28 -43.42 9.04
N ILE A 212 -24.36 -42.84 9.60
CA ILE A 212 -24.78 -43.09 10.98
C ILE A 212 -26.00 -44.01 11.09
N ALA A 213 -26.79 -44.18 10.02
CA ALA A 213 -28.07 -44.91 10.03
C ALA A 213 -28.01 -46.30 10.70
N HIS A 214 -26.93 -47.08 10.50
CA HIS A 214 -26.79 -48.41 11.09
C HIS A 214 -26.65 -48.41 12.62
N GLY A 215 -26.22 -47.29 13.21
CA GLY A 215 -26.03 -47.15 14.66
C GLY A 215 -27.35 -47.15 15.47
N LEU A 216 -28.49 -46.96 14.81
CA LEU A 216 -29.81 -47.01 15.46
C LEU A 216 -30.18 -48.43 15.89
N GLN A 217 -29.62 -49.44 15.23
CA GLN A 217 -29.81 -50.86 15.52
C GLN A 217 -28.62 -51.48 16.29
N ASP A 218 -27.69 -50.66 16.77
CA ASP A 218 -26.53 -51.13 17.52
C ASP A 218 -26.95 -51.81 18.84
N GLU A 219 -26.26 -52.85 19.27
CA GLU A 219 -26.51 -53.51 20.55
C GLU A 219 -26.27 -52.58 21.74
N GLN A 220 -25.32 -51.64 21.60
CA GLN A 220 -24.94 -50.74 22.69
C GLN A 220 -25.88 -49.52 22.79
N THR A 221 -26.52 -49.35 23.95
CA THR A 221 -27.48 -48.25 24.19
C THR A 221 -26.86 -46.87 24.00
N LYS A 222 -25.61 -46.66 24.46
CA LYS A 222 -24.91 -45.38 24.28
C LYS A 222 -24.73 -44.99 22.80
N VAL A 223 -24.45 -45.98 21.95
CA VAL A 223 -24.31 -45.76 20.51
C VAL A 223 -25.67 -45.44 19.90
N ARG A 224 -26.74 -46.18 20.25
CA ARG A 224 -28.11 -45.88 19.79
C ARG A 224 -28.56 -44.47 20.17
N THR A 225 -28.37 -44.06 21.41
CA THR A 225 -28.75 -42.71 21.90
C THR A 225 -28.01 -41.63 21.12
N MET A 226 -26.68 -41.74 20.94
CA MET A 226 -25.93 -40.77 20.13
C MET A 226 -26.34 -40.79 18.66
N THR A 227 -26.66 -41.97 18.12
CA THR A 227 -27.13 -42.10 16.74
C THR A 227 -28.50 -41.48 16.54
N ALA A 228 -29.34 -41.35 17.57
CA ALA A 228 -30.58 -40.56 17.48
C ALA A 228 -30.31 -39.06 17.58
N LEU A 229 -29.35 -38.63 18.41
CA LEU A 229 -28.96 -37.22 18.53
C LEU A 229 -28.25 -36.67 17.28
N GLY A 230 -27.59 -37.51 16.49
CA GLY A 230 -26.96 -37.13 15.22
C GLY A 230 -27.96 -36.58 14.18
N PRO A 231 -28.97 -37.37 13.75
CA PRO A 231 -30.06 -36.93 12.89
C PRO A 231 -30.82 -35.75 13.45
N ALA A 232 -31.02 -35.66 14.78
CA ALA A 232 -31.64 -34.48 15.39
C ALA A 232 -30.85 -33.19 15.08
N ALA A 233 -29.53 -33.22 15.26
CA ALA A 233 -28.66 -32.09 14.97
C ALA A 233 -28.56 -31.81 13.45
N LEU A 234 -28.53 -32.86 12.62
CA LEU A 234 -28.54 -32.72 11.16
C LEU A 234 -29.85 -32.11 10.64
N ALA A 235 -30.99 -32.51 11.21
CA ALA A 235 -32.31 -31.99 10.86
C ALA A 235 -32.48 -30.54 11.31
N GLU A 236 -32.03 -30.20 12.52
CA GLU A 236 -31.97 -28.82 13.00
C GLU A 236 -31.10 -27.94 12.09
N ALA A 237 -29.95 -28.44 11.67
CA ALA A 237 -29.02 -27.72 10.80
C ALA A 237 -29.53 -27.57 9.36
N ALA A 238 -30.30 -28.54 8.85
CA ALA A 238 -30.85 -28.55 7.49
C ALA A 238 -32.19 -27.79 7.36
N ALA A 239 -32.88 -27.49 8.47
CA ALA A 239 -34.19 -26.88 8.46
C ALA A 239 -34.25 -25.57 7.65
N PRO A 240 -35.25 -25.40 6.75
CA PRO A 240 -36.43 -26.26 6.53
C PRO A 240 -36.28 -27.35 5.44
N TYR A 241 -35.10 -27.59 4.87
CA TYR A 241 -34.91 -28.45 3.70
C TYR A 241 -34.31 -29.83 4.04
N GLY A 242 -34.29 -30.75 3.07
CA GLY A 242 -33.48 -31.98 3.15
C GLY A 242 -34.18 -33.23 3.68
N ILE A 243 -35.53 -33.26 3.71
CA ILE A 243 -36.30 -34.43 4.18
C ILE A 243 -35.95 -35.73 3.46
N GLU A 244 -35.71 -35.70 2.15
CA GLU A 244 -35.35 -36.86 1.32
C GLU A 244 -34.09 -37.59 1.81
N SER A 245 -33.20 -36.89 2.53
CA SER A 245 -31.98 -37.49 3.06
C SER A 245 -32.24 -38.37 4.30
N PHE A 246 -33.40 -38.25 4.94
CA PHE A 246 -33.74 -38.94 6.19
C PHE A 246 -34.56 -40.22 6.02
N ASP A 247 -34.95 -40.59 4.80
CA ASP A 247 -35.81 -41.74 4.51
C ASP A 247 -35.32 -43.05 5.16
N ASN A 248 -34.01 -43.31 5.09
CA ASN A 248 -33.37 -44.50 5.65
C ASN A 248 -33.45 -44.58 7.19
N VAL A 249 -33.65 -43.45 7.85
CA VAL A 249 -33.62 -43.31 9.32
C VAL A 249 -35.02 -43.17 9.92
N LEU A 250 -36.02 -42.71 9.15
CA LEU A 250 -37.40 -42.55 9.62
C LEU A 250 -37.96 -43.84 10.23
N LYS A 251 -37.99 -44.94 9.47
CA LYS A 251 -38.60 -46.21 9.94
C LYS A 251 -37.91 -46.75 11.21
N PRO A 252 -36.56 -46.83 11.31
CA PRO A 252 -35.89 -47.19 12.56
C PRO A 252 -36.23 -46.27 13.74
N LEU A 253 -36.31 -44.95 13.54
CA LEU A 253 -36.69 -44.02 14.61
C LEU A 253 -38.11 -44.25 15.11
N TRP A 254 -39.06 -44.43 14.19
CA TRP A 254 -40.46 -44.71 14.51
C TRP A 254 -40.65 -45.97 15.35
N VAL A 255 -40.01 -47.06 14.93
CA VAL A 255 -40.01 -48.31 15.69
C VAL A 255 -39.34 -48.12 17.06
N GLY A 256 -38.25 -47.36 17.11
CA GLY A 256 -37.50 -47.06 18.33
C GLY A 256 -38.31 -46.31 19.40
N ILE A 257 -39.15 -45.34 19.04
CA ILE A 257 -39.96 -44.59 20.01
C ILE A 257 -41.01 -45.49 20.69
N ARG A 258 -41.52 -46.50 19.98
CA ARG A 258 -42.48 -47.45 20.56
C ARG A 258 -41.79 -48.45 21.49
N LEU A 259 -40.61 -48.94 21.11
CA LEU A 259 -39.86 -49.99 21.82
C LEU A 259 -39.03 -49.49 23.01
N HIS A 260 -38.42 -48.31 22.91
CA HIS A 260 -37.47 -47.83 23.91
C HIS A 260 -38.13 -46.96 25.00
N ARG A 261 -37.42 -46.81 26.13
CA ARG A 261 -37.83 -46.01 27.30
C ARG A 261 -36.62 -45.26 27.88
N GLY A 262 -36.89 -44.26 28.74
CA GLY A 262 -35.86 -43.45 29.39
C GLY A 262 -35.05 -42.58 28.43
N LYS A 263 -33.76 -42.38 28.71
CA LYS A 263 -32.88 -41.48 27.94
C LYS A 263 -32.77 -41.81 26.44
N SER A 264 -32.88 -43.10 26.09
CA SER A 264 -32.88 -43.53 24.69
C SER A 264 -34.15 -43.05 23.96
N LEU A 265 -35.33 -43.19 24.58
CA LEU A 265 -36.58 -42.66 24.05
C LEU A 265 -36.52 -41.14 23.86
N ALA A 266 -35.94 -40.43 24.83
CA ALA A 266 -35.79 -38.97 24.77
C ALA A 266 -34.97 -38.53 23.54
N ALA A 267 -33.86 -39.21 23.24
CA ALA A 267 -33.06 -38.91 22.05
C ALA A 267 -33.81 -39.20 20.74
N PHE A 268 -34.59 -40.28 20.68
CA PHE A 268 -35.41 -40.62 19.51
C PHE A 268 -36.57 -39.64 19.31
N LEU A 269 -37.25 -39.23 20.39
CA LEU A 269 -38.28 -38.18 20.37
C LEU A 269 -37.71 -36.85 19.88
N LYS A 270 -36.52 -36.48 20.37
CA LYS A 270 -35.81 -35.28 19.90
C LYS A 270 -35.55 -35.36 18.40
N ALA A 271 -35.03 -36.49 17.90
CA ALA A 271 -34.78 -36.68 16.47
C ALA A 271 -36.04 -36.49 15.62
N ILE A 272 -37.15 -37.12 16.00
CA ILE A 272 -38.41 -36.98 15.27
C ILE A 272 -38.93 -35.54 15.36
N GLY A 273 -38.86 -34.88 16.52
CA GLY A 273 -39.31 -33.50 16.68
C GLY A 273 -38.61 -32.50 15.74
N PHE A 274 -37.32 -32.69 15.48
CA PHE A 274 -36.59 -31.86 14.51
C PHE A 274 -36.82 -32.26 13.05
N ILE A 275 -37.22 -33.51 12.78
CA ILE A 275 -37.52 -33.98 11.42
C ILE A 275 -38.94 -33.61 10.98
N LEU A 276 -39.91 -33.56 11.91
CA LEU A 276 -41.32 -33.26 11.60
C LEU A 276 -41.50 -31.93 10.83
N PRO A 277 -40.86 -30.81 11.19
CA PRO A 277 -40.99 -29.55 10.45
C PRO A 277 -40.43 -29.59 9.01
N LEU A 278 -39.62 -30.60 8.66
CA LEU A 278 -39.03 -30.76 7.32
C LEU A 278 -39.97 -31.48 6.35
N MET A 279 -40.99 -32.18 6.87
CA MET A 279 -41.88 -33.03 6.08
C MET A 279 -42.99 -32.21 5.41
N ASN A 280 -43.57 -32.76 4.34
CA ASN A 280 -44.73 -32.16 3.68
C ASN A 280 -45.97 -32.15 4.60
N PRO A 281 -46.78 -31.07 4.62
CA PRO A 281 -47.92 -30.89 5.52
C PRO A 281 -48.90 -32.07 5.61
N GLU A 282 -49.15 -32.75 4.49
CA GLU A 282 -50.08 -33.88 4.40
C GLU A 282 -49.61 -35.11 5.20
N TYR A 283 -48.31 -35.42 5.12
CA TYR A 283 -47.70 -36.55 5.83
C TYR A 283 -47.42 -36.21 7.29
N VAL A 284 -47.06 -34.95 7.58
CA VAL A 284 -46.80 -34.44 8.94
C VAL A 284 -47.99 -34.69 9.85
N SER A 285 -49.21 -34.40 9.40
CA SER A 285 -50.42 -34.51 10.23
C SER A 285 -50.63 -35.93 10.77
N TYR A 286 -50.35 -36.95 9.95
CA TYR A 286 -50.41 -38.36 10.37
C TYR A 286 -49.34 -38.67 11.44
N TYR A 287 -48.10 -38.28 11.19
CA TYR A 287 -46.99 -38.56 12.10
C TYR A 287 -47.10 -37.80 13.43
N ILE A 288 -47.63 -36.57 13.43
CA ILE A 288 -47.86 -35.80 14.66
C ILE A 288 -48.90 -36.48 15.54
N LYS A 289 -49.98 -37.03 14.98
CA LYS A 289 -50.99 -37.78 15.75
C LYS A 289 -50.38 -38.97 16.49
N GLU A 290 -49.54 -39.74 15.79
CA GLU A 290 -48.84 -40.89 16.37
C GLU A 290 -47.83 -40.50 17.46
N VAL A 291 -47.07 -39.41 17.27
CA VAL A 291 -46.12 -38.92 18.28
C VAL A 291 -46.83 -38.31 19.48
N THR A 292 -47.98 -37.67 19.28
CA THR A 292 -48.77 -37.01 20.33
C THR A 292 -49.16 -38.00 21.42
N ILE A 293 -49.56 -39.22 21.07
CA ILE A 293 -49.87 -40.30 22.04
C ILE A 293 -48.69 -40.56 22.98
N ILE A 294 -47.48 -40.55 22.41
CA ILE A 294 -46.24 -40.82 23.16
C ILE A 294 -45.83 -39.59 23.98
N LEU A 295 -45.98 -38.38 23.44
CA LEU A 295 -45.75 -37.14 24.17
C LEU A 295 -46.66 -37.05 25.40
N ILE A 296 -47.97 -37.26 25.24
CA ILE A 296 -48.95 -37.21 26.34
C ILE A 296 -48.58 -38.22 27.43
N ARG A 297 -48.13 -39.42 27.06
CA ARG A 297 -47.64 -40.41 28.04
C ARG A 297 -46.44 -39.88 28.84
N GLU A 298 -45.50 -39.18 28.18
CA GLU A 298 -44.29 -38.65 28.80
C GLU A 298 -44.50 -37.27 29.48
N PHE A 299 -45.70 -36.68 29.42
CA PHE A 299 -46.00 -35.41 30.11
C PHE A 299 -45.89 -35.53 31.65
N GLN A 300 -46.11 -36.73 32.20
CA GLN A 300 -46.07 -36.99 33.65
C GLN A 300 -44.68 -37.42 34.16
N THR A 301 -43.67 -37.42 33.30
CA THR A 301 -42.33 -37.92 33.67
C THR A 301 -41.65 -37.00 34.69
N SER A 302 -40.87 -37.56 35.62
CA SER A 302 -40.10 -36.79 36.60
C SER A 302 -38.72 -36.33 36.09
N ASP A 303 -38.24 -36.90 34.99
CA ASP A 303 -36.96 -36.58 34.36
C ASP A 303 -37.01 -35.21 33.63
N GLU A 304 -36.26 -34.25 34.14
CA GLU A 304 -36.13 -32.90 33.59
C GLU A 304 -35.56 -32.87 32.16
N GLU A 305 -34.66 -33.79 31.79
CA GLU A 305 -34.13 -33.87 30.42
C GLU A 305 -35.23 -34.27 29.44
N MET A 306 -36.06 -35.24 29.84
CA MET A 306 -37.19 -35.70 29.04
C MET A 306 -38.28 -34.62 28.95
N LYS A 307 -38.62 -33.93 30.04
CA LYS A 307 -39.58 -32.80 30.01
C LYS A 307 -39.16 -31.70 29.02
N LYS A 308 -37.88 -31.30 29.05
CA LYS A 308 -37.34 -30.29 28.11
C LYS A 308 -37.49 -30.74 26.66
N ILE A 309 -37.19 -32.01 26.37
CA ILE A 309 -37.34 -32.57 25.03
C ILE A 309 -38.81 -32.58 24.63
N VAL A 310 -39.70 -33.11 25.47
CA VAL A 310 -41.13 -33.17 25.21
C VAL A 310 -41.72 -31.78 24.96
N LEU A 311 -41.37 -30.78 25.77
CA LEU A 311 -41.76 -29.38 25.56
C LEU A 311 -41.25 -28.85 24.22
N LYS A 312 -40.00 -29.15 23.87
CA LYS A 312 -39.41 -28.72 22.60
C LYS A 312 -40.11 -29.35 21.40
N VAL A 313 -40.44 -30.65 21.48
CA VAL A 313 -41.18 -31.35 20.42
C VAL A 313 -42.60 -30.81 20.31
N VAL A 314 -43.31 -30.56 21.42
CA VAL A 314 -44.63 -29.92 21.40
C VAL A 314 -44.58 -28.55 20.73
N GLN A 315 -43.57 -27.73 21.05
CA GLN A 315 -43.34 -26.44 20.39
C GLN A 315 -43.17 -26.61 18.86
N GLN A 316 -42.37 -27.58 18.43
CA GLN A 316 -42.12 -27.86 17.02
C GLN A 316 -43.38 -28.35 16.30
N CYS A 317 -44.11 -29.28 16.89
CA CYS A 317 -45.38 -29.77 16.36
C CYS A 317 -46.39 -28.63 16.19
N ALA A 318 -46.52 -27.73 17.18
CA ALA A 318 -47.45 -26.60 17.12
C ALA A 318 -47.05 -25.55 16.06
N ALA A 319 -45.76 -25.43 15.75
CA ALA A 319 -45.25 -24.49 14.76
C ALA A 319 -45.31 -25.03 13.31
N THR A 320 -45.64 -26.30 13.09
CA THR A 320 -45.58 -26.93 11.77
C THR A 320 -46.88 -26.71 10.98
N GLU A 321 -46.74 -26.29 9.71
CA GLU A 321 -47.85 -26.17 8.76
C GLU A 321 -48.43 -27.57 8.46
N GLY A 322 -49.64 -27.84 8.96
CA GLY A 322 -50.28 -29.17 8.86
C GLY A 322 -51.03 -29.58 10.12
N VAL A 323 -50.76 -28.91 11.25
CA VAL A 323 -51.53 -29.08 12.49
C VAL A 323 -52.61 -28.00 12.58
N THR A 324 -53.87 -28.42 12.64
CA THR A 324 -54.97 -27.46 12.79
C THR A 324 -54.98 -26.89 14.21
N PRO A 325 -55.27 -25.58 14.39
CA PRO A 325 -55.44 -24.99 15.73
C PRO A 325 -56.50 -25.72 16.57
N GLN A 326 -57.48 -26.34 15.92
CA GLN A 326 -58.51 -27.13 16.59
C GLN A 326 -57.96 -28.41 17.21
N TYR A 327 -57.10 -29.15 16.49
CA TYR A 327 -56.43 -30.35 17.01
C TYR A 327 -55.56 -30.03 18.22
N ILE A 328 -54.80 -28.94 18.16
CA ILE A 328 -53.98 -28.48 19.30
C ILE A 328 -54.88 -28.23 20.51
N LYS A 329 -55.97 -27.47 20.34
CA LYS A 329 -56.90 -27.11 21.40
C LYS A 329 -57.60 -28.31 22.05
N GLN A 330 -57.95 -29.33 21.27
CA GLN A 330 -58.72 -30.47 21.76
C GLN A 330 -57.84 -31.60 22.31
N ASP A 331 -56.74 -31.94 21.63
CA ASP A 331 -55.99 -33.17 21.90
C ASP A 331 -54.66 -32.94 22.63
N ILE A 332 -54.04 -31.77 22.49
CA ILE A 332 -52.73 -31.47 23.11
C ILE A 332 -52.89 -30.58 24.35
N LEU A 333 -53.64 -29.47 24.21
CA LEU A 333 -53.73 -28.46 25.27
C LEU A 333 -54.28 -29.00 26.59
N PRO A 334 -55.35 -29.83 26.66
CA PRO A 334 -55.89 -30.25 27.96
C PRO A 334 -54.87 -31.01 28.83
N ASP A 335 -54.16 -31.96 28.23
CA ASP A 335 -53.14 -32.75 28.92
C ASP A 335 -51.85 -31.96 29.13
N PHE A 336 -51.48 -31.10 28.17
CA PHE A 336 -50.35 -30.19 28.32
C PHE A 336 -50.59 -29.23 29.50
N PHE A 337 -51.77 -28.62 29.60
CA PHE A 337 -52.05 -27.69 30.69
C PHE A 337 -52.30 -28.40 32.04
N LYS A 338 -52.71 -29.67 32.01
CA LYS A 338 -52.82 -30.50 33.22
C LYS A 338 -51.45 -30.89 33.77
N ALA A 339 -50.48 -31.15 32.90
CA ALA A 339 -49.15 -31.64 33.29
C ALA A 339 -48.09 -30.54 33.42
N PHE A 340 -48.09 -29.54 32.53
CA PHE A 340 -47.06 -28.52 32.45
C PHE A 340 -47.46 -27.18 33.05
N TRP A 341 -48.67 -26.61 32.82
CA TRP A 341 -49.13 -25.32 33.41
C TRP A 341 -50.62 -25.08 33.17
N LYS A 342 -51.39 -24.30 33.96
CA LYS A 342 -52.78 -23.88 33.61
C LYS A 342 -52.83 -22.39 33.16
N ALA A 343 -53.44 -22.09 31.99
CA ALA A 343 -54.19 -20.86 31.60
C ALA A 343 -53.52 -19.58 31.01
N GLY A 344 -54.37 -18.64 30.54
CA GLY A 344 -54.06 -17.36 29.84
C GLY A 344 -53.83 -16.13 30.74
N VAL A 345 -53.69 -14.91 30.15
CA VAL A 345 -53.15 -13.70 30.82
C VAL A 345 -53.83 -13.38 32.16
N ALA A 346 -55.16 -13.26 32.19
CA ALA A 346 -55.90 -12.90 33.40
C ALA A 346 -55.75 -13.95 34.51
N GLU A 347 -55.61 -15.23 34.14
CA GLU A 347 -55.49 -16.32 35.10
C GLU A 347 -54.03 -16.49 35.59
N ILE A 348 -53.04 -16.28 34.71
CA ILE A 348 -51.62 -16.24 35.09
C ILE A 348 -51.37 -15.06 36.02
N VAL A 349 -51.69 -13.84 35.55
CA VAL A 349 -51.51 -12.60 36.32
C VAL A 349 -52.35 -12.65 37.60
N GLY A 350 -53.59 -13.13 37.54
CA GLY A 350 -54.47 -13.27 38.71
C GLY A 350 -53.91 -14.15 39.84
N ARG A 351 -53.14 -15.18 39.50
CA ARG A 351 -52.53 -16.10 40.48
C ARG A 351 -51.24 -15.57 41.07
N ILE A 352 -50.43 -14.84 40.28
CA ILE A 352 -49.11 -14.38 40.71
C ILE A 352 -49.09 -12.93 41.20
N VAL A 353 -50.13 -12.13 40.96
CA VAL A 353 -50.16 -10.70 41.36
C VAL A 353 -50.04 -10.49 42.87
N ASN A 354 -50.56 -11.40 43.70
CA ASN A 354 -50.38 -11.29 45.15
C ASN A 354 -48.92 -11.48 45.56
N GLU A 355 -48.17 -12.28 44.81
CA GLU A 355 -46.76 -12.58 45.05
C GLU A 355 -45.84 -11.39 44.74
N LEU A 356 -46.34 -10.33 44.08
CA LEU A 356 -45.63 -9.04 43.97
C LEU A 356 -45.44 -8.36 45.34
N LYS A 357 -46.19 -8.80 46.37
CA LYS A 357 -46.06 -8.31 47.74
C LYS A 357 -45.35 -9.28 48.68
N ASP A 358 -44.68 -10.28 48.13
CA ASP A 358 -43.91 -11.23 48.94
C ASP A 358 -42.69 -10.56 49.61
N GLU A 359 -42.28 -11.08 50.77
CA GLU A 359 -41.11 -10.58 51.51
C GLU A 359 -39.79 -10.80 50.73
N ALA A 360 -39.71 -11.86 49.91
CA ALA A 360 -38.52 -12.18 49.13
C ALA A 360 -38.42 -11.35 47.86
N GLU A 361 -37.50 -10.38 47.83
CA GLU A 361 -37.23 -9.55 46.65
C GLU A 361 -36.87 -10.33 45.37
N PRO A 362 -36.02 -11.39 45.39
CA PRO A 362 -35.73 -12.18 44.18
C PRO A 362 -36.99 -12.82 43.59
N TYR A 363 -37.92 -13.24 44.44
CA TYR A 363 -39.18 -13.84 44.04
C TYR A 363 -40.11 -12.80 43.42
N ARG A 364 -40.23 -11.62 44.03
CA ARG A 364 -40.95 -10.47 43.43
C ARG A 364 -40.39 -10.09 42.06
N LYS A 365 -39.05 -10.12 41.87
CA LYS A 365 -38.41 -9.85 40.57
C LYS A 365 -38.79 -10.89 39.52
N MET A 366 -38.77 -12.18 39.87
CA MET A 366 -39.19 -13.26 38.98
C MET A 366 -40.67 -13.12 38.57
N VAL A 367 -41.54 -12.81 39.53
CA VAL A 367 -42.97 -12.59 39.29
C VAL A 367 -43.17 -11.38 38.37
N MET A 368 -42.48 -10.28 38.62
CA MET A 368 -42.55 -9.08 37.78
C MET A 368 -42.05 -9.34 36.36
N GLU A 369 -40.94 -10.06 36.18
CA GLU A 369 -40.43 -10.44 34.86
C GLU A 369 -41.44 -11.30 34.09
N THR A 370 -42.09 -12.23 34.80
CA THR A 370 -43.14 -13.09 34.24
C THR A 370 -44.33 -12.25 33.78
N ILE A 371 -44.84 -11.36 34.63
CA ILE A 371 -45.93 -10.43 34.28
C ILE A 371 -45.52 -9.57 33.07
N THR A 372 -44.29 -9.05 33.05
CA THR A 372 -43.78 -8.22 31.96
C THR A 372 -43.82 -8.95 30.63
N LYS A 373 -43.28 -10.18 30.57
CA LYS A 373 -43.26 -10.98 29.34
C LYS A 373 -44.66 -11.38 28.88
N VAL A 374 -45.54 -11.72 29.81
CA VAL A 374 -46.94 -12.10 29.52
C VAL A 374 -47.71 -10.90 28.96
N VAL A 375 -47.65 -9.74 29.62
CA VAL A 375 -48.34 -8.52 29.20
C VAL A 375 -47.75 -7.96 27.90
N ALA A 376 -46.43 -8.03 27.71
CA ALA A 376 -45.80 -7.61 26.45
C ALA A 376 -46.21 -8.47 25.25
N SER A 377 -46.41 -9.78 25.45
CA SER A 377 -46.74 -10.72 24.36
C SER A 377 -48.23 -10.74 24.01
N LEU A 378 -49.09 -10.62 25.03
CA LEU A 378 -50.53 -10.87 24.91
C LEU A 378 -51.37 -9.60 25.13
N GLY A 379 -50.77 -8.50 25.57
CA GLY A 379 -51.46 -7.26 25.91
C GLY A 379 -52.19 -7.30 27.26
N ALA A 380 -53.00 -6.26 27.51
CA ALA A 380 -53.76 -6.08 28.76
C ALA A 380 -55.29 -6.06 28.55
N SER A 381 -55.78 -6.48 27.37
CA SER A 381 -57.22 -6.49 27.04
C SER A 381 -58.03 -7.38 27.98
N ASP A 382 -57.46 -8.53 28.35
CA ASP A 382 -58.15 -9.58 29.08
C ASP A 382 -58.13 -9.36 30.61
N ILE A 383 -57.49 -8.29 31.09
CA ILE A 383 -57.40 -7.95 32.52
C ILE A 383 -58.67 -7.22 32.95
N ASP A 384 -59.41 -7.75 33.92
CA ASP A 384 -60.60 -7.13 34.52
C ASP A 384 -60.23 -6.01 35.51
N GLU A 385 -61.17 -5.11 35.80
CA GLU A 385 -60.95 -3.94 36.66
C GLU A 385 -60.44 -4.31 38.07
N ARG A 386 -60.90 -5.43 38.63
CA ARG A 386 -60.45 -5.90 39.94
C ARG A 386 -59.00 -6.40 39.91
N LEU A 387 -58.60 -7.11 38.86
CA LEU A 387 -57.21 -7.54 38.69
C LEU A 387 -56.30 -6.36 38.35
N GLU A 388 -56.79 -5.38 37.60
CA GLU A 388 -56.09 -4.12 37.32
C GLU A 388 -55.72 -3.38 38.61
N VAL A 389 -56.68 -3.17 39.52
CA VAL A 389 -56.42 -2.54 40.84
C VAL A 389 -55.35 -3.31 41.60
N ARG A 390 -55.47 -4.64 41.68
CA ARG A 390 -54.50 -5.50 42.40
C ARG A 390 -53.12 -5.47 41.76
N LEU A 391 -53.06 -5.46 40.43
CA LEU A 391 -51.82 -5.42 39.67
C LEU A 391 -51.11 -4.08 39.88
N VAL A 392 -51.80 -2.95 39.74
CA VAL A 392 -51.20 -1.62 39.96
C VAL A 392 -50.74 -1.46 41.41
N ASP A 393 -51.53 -1.93 42.38
CA ASP A 393 -51.17 -1.85 43.80
C ASP A 393 -49.98 -2.77 44.17
N GLY A 394 -49.94 -3.98 43.61
CA GLY A 394 -48.80 -4.90 43.74
C GLY A 394 -47.53 -4.34 43.12
N ILE A 395 -47.64 -3.74 41.93
CA ILE A 395 -46.53 -3.08 41.24
C ILE A 395 -46.01 -1.89 42.05
N ILE A 396 -46.88 -0.99 42.54
CA ILE A 396 -46.47 0.15 43.37
C ILE A 396 -45.74 -0.33 44.64
N TYR A 397 -46.27 -1.34 45.33
CA TYR A 397 -45.63 -1.90 46.52
C TYR A 397 -44.25 -2.50 46.21
N SER A 398 -44.16 -3.37 45.20
CA SER A 398 -42.91 -3.97 44.75
C SER A 398 -41.88 -2.93 44.28
N PHE A 399 -42.36 -1.79 43.77
CA PHE A 399 -41.52 -0.68 43.36
C PHE A 399 -41.02 0.16 44.55
N GLN A 400 -41.83 0.34 45.59
CA GLN A 400 -41.47 1.07 46.81
C GLN A 400 -40.48 0.29 47.68
N GLU A 401 -40.67 -1.01 47.83
CA GLU A 401 -39.90 -1.89 48.72
C GLU A 401 -38.74 -2.58 48.00
N GLN A 402 -37.83 -1.82 47.39
CA GLN A 402 -36.63 -2.37 46.74
C GLN A 402 -35.38 -2.12 47.58
N THR A 403 -34.58 -3.17 47.81
CA THR A 403 -33.24 -3.07 48.39
C THR A 403 -32.17 -2.89 47.32
N THR A 404 -32.36 -3.51 46.14
CA THR A 404 -31.46 -3.37 44.98
C THR A 404 -32.23 -2.90 43.76
N GLU A 405 -31.83 -1.75 43.22
CA GLU A 405 -32.52 -1.11 42.10
C GLU A 405 -32.30 -1.93 40.81
N GLY A 406 -33.24 -2.81 40.50
CA GLY A 406 -33.22 -3.66 39.31
C GLY A 406 -34.00 -3.06 38.14
N GLN A 407 -33.47 -3.19 36.92
CA GLN A 407 -34.20 -2.78 35.70
C GLN A 407 -35.50 -3.57 35.50
N VAL A 408 -35.58 -4.83 35.95
CA VAL A 408 -36.77 -5.68 35.84
C VAL A 408 -38.03 -5.01 36.40
N MET A 409 -37.91 -4.36 37.56
CA MET A 409 -39.06 -3.68 38.19
C MET A 409 -39.48 -2.43 37.43
N LEU A 410 -38.50 -1.68 36.88
CA LEU A 410 -38.75 -0.51 36.07
C LEU A 410 -39.38 -0.87 34.71
N ASP A 411 -38.89 -1.94 34.07
CA ASP A 411 -39.41 -2.52 32.83
C ASP A 411 -40.82 -3.04 33.00
N GLY A 412 -41.09 -3.80 34.06
CA GLY A 412 -42.43 -4.28 34.35
C GLY A 412 -43.41 -3.15 34.64
N PHE A 413 -43.03 -2.15 35.45
CA PHE A 413 -43.89 -1.02 35.76
C PHE A 413 -44.25 -0.26 34.49
N GLY A 414 -43.25 0.11 33.68
CA GLY A 414 -43.48 0.84 32.42
C GLY A 414 -44.31 0.04 31.42
N THR A 415 -44.03 -1.25 31.25
CA THR A 415 -44.73 -2.12 30.29
C THR A 415 -46.20 -2.28 30.66
N VAL A 416 -46.50 -2.52 31.95
CA VAL A 416 -47.89 -2.69 32.41
C VAL A 416 -48.67 -1.39 32.27
N VAL A 417 -48.09 -0.25 32.68
CA VAL A 417 -48.79 1.04 32.56
C VAL A 417 -49.02 1.43 31.10
N ASN A 418 -48.02 1.22 30.23
CA ASN A 418 -48.16 1.47 28.79
C ASN A 418 -49.21 0.55 28.13
N ALA A 419 -49.30 -0.71 28.57
CA ALA A 419 -50.29 -1.66 28.07
C ALA A 419 -51.73 -1.33 28.53
N LEU A 420 -51.90 -0.79 29.74
CA LEU A 420 -53.20 -0.32 30.25
C LEU A 420 -53.64 1.00 29.58
N GLY A 421 -52.70 1.85 29.16
CA GLY A 421 -52.98 3.10 28.45
C GLY A 421 -53.91 4.03 29.23
N ILE A 422 -55.05 4.39 28.63
CA ILE A 422 -56.04 5.32 29.21
C ILE A 422 -56.67 4.76 30.51
N ARG A 423 -56.71 3.43 30.68
CA ARG A 423 -57.29 2.78 31.86
C ARG A 423 -56.55 3.15 33.15
N VAL A 424 -55.28 3.53 33.06
CA VAL A 424 -54.45 3.85 34.22
C VAL A 424 -54.82 5.19 34.89
N LYS A 425 -55.65 6.02 34.25
CA LYS A 425 -56.00 7.37 34.70
C LYS A 425 -56.36 7.49 36.20
N PRO A 426 -57.21 6.62 36.80
CA PRO A 426 -57.56 6.70 38.22
C PRO A 426 -56.37 6.50 39.17
N TYR A 427 -55.31 5.84 38.71
CA TYR A 427 -54.15 5.51 39.53
C TYR A 427 -52.98 6.48 39.35
N LEU A 428 -53.01 7.34 38.32
CA LEU A 428 -51.91 8.24 37.97
C LEU A 428 -51.50 9.15 39.12
N THR A 429 -52.44 9.74 39.86
CA THR A 429 -52.13 10.63 40.99
C THR A 429 -51.30 9.89 42.06
N ARG A 430 -51.63 8.62 42.35
CA ARG A 430 -50.90 7.78 43.31
C ARG A 430 -49.52 7.37 42.78
N ILE A 431 -49.42 7.04 41.50
CA ILE A 431 -48.15 6.70 40.83
C ILE A 431 -47.21 7.92 40.85
N VAL A 432 -47.70 9.09 40.44
CA VAL A 432 -46.94 10.36 40.45
C VAL A 432 -46.52 10.75 41.86
N SER A 433 -47.38 10.59 42.87
CA SER A 433 -47.00 10.84 44.27
C SER A 433 -45.86 9.91 44.73
N THR A 434 -45.88 8.65 44.29
CA THR A 434 -44.80 7.69 44.60
C THR A 434 -43.49 8.08 43.92
N ILE A 435 -43.55 8.55 42.67
CA ILE A 435 -42.39 9.06 41.93
C ILE A 435 -41.79 10.28 42.64
N LEU A 436 -42.62 11.27 42.99
CA LEU A 436 -42.17 12.48 43.69
C LEU A 436 -41.54 12.14 45.05
N TRP A 437 -42.11 11.19 45.79
CA TRP A 437 -41.53 10.73 47.04
C TRP A 437 -40.17 10.06 46.83
N ARG A 438 -40.01 9.22 45.80
CA ARG A 438 -38.74 8.56 45.46
C ARG A 438 -37.68 9.52 44.91
N LEU A 439 -38.08 10.58 44.19
CA LEU A 439 -37.18 11.64 43.73
C LEU A 439 -36.53 12.42 44.87
N ASN A 440 -37.15 12.46 46.06
CA ASN A 440 -36.58 13.10 47.25
C ASN A 440 -35.86 12.13 48.20
N ASN A 441 -35.60 10.89 47.77
CA ASN A 441 -34.90 9.90 48.57
C ASN A 441 -33.40 10.24 48.69
N LYS A 442 -32.75 9.84 49.80
CA LYS A 442 -31.31 10.01 50.02
C LYS A 442 -30.47 9.20 49.02
N SER A 443 -30.93 8.02 48.59
CA SER A 443 -30.21 7.18 47.63
C SER A 443 -30.29 7.75 46.21
N ALA A 444 -29.14 8.02 45.60
CA ALA A 444 -29.04 8.52 44.23
C ALA A 444 -29.61 7.54 43.19
N LYS A 445 -29.46 6.22 43.42
CA LYS A 445 -30.02 5.18 42.54
C LYS A 445 -31.54 5.13 42.55
N VAL A 446 -32.15 5.39 43.72
CA VAL A 446 -33.62 5.48 43.83
C VAL A 446 -34.14 6.70 43.08
N ARG A 447 -33.46 7.85 43.21
CA ARG A 447 -33.78 9.06 42.43
C ARG A 447 -33.64 8.82 40.92
N GLN A 448 -32.58 8.10 40.52
CA GLN A 448 -32.34 7.72 39.13
C GLN A 448 -33.52 6.89 38.56
N GLN A 449 -33.92 5.83 39.27
CA GLN A 449 -35.00 4.95 38.85
C GLN A 449 -36.36 5.68 38.78
N ALA A 450 -36.59 6.66 39.67
CA ALA A 450 -37.80 7.48 39.64
C ALA A 450 -37.84 8.42 38.41
N ALA A 451 -36.70 9.01 38.03
CA ALA A 451 -36.57 9.79 36.81
C ALA A 451 -36.72 8.92 35.55
N ASP A 452 -36.10 7.74 35.52
CA ASP A 452 -36.25 6.77 34.42
C ASP A 452 -37.71 6.31 34.26
N LEU A 453 -38.44 6.13 35.37
CA LEU A 453 -39.87 5.80 35.33
C LEU A 453 -40.69 6.97 34.76
N THR A 454 -40.38 8.20 35.15
CA THR A 454 -41.04 9.40 34.61
C THR A 454 -40.90 9.50 33.09
N THR A 455 -39.70 9.20 32.57
CA THR A 455 -39.42 9.18 31.12
C THR A 455 -40.36 8.22 30.37
N ARG A 456 -40.64 7.05 30.96
CA ARG A 456 -41.50 6.02 30.35
C ARG A 456 -42.99 6.35 30.44
N LEU A 457 -43.41 7.02 31.51
CA LEU A 457 -44.81 7.33 31.77
C LEU A 457 -45.29 8.64 31.13
N ALA A 458 -44.37 9.53 30.72
CA ALA A 458 -44.71 10.86 30.20
C ALA A 458 -45.79 10.83 29.10
N VAL A 459 -45.68 9.91 28.13
CA VAL A 459 -46.64 9.77 27.02
C VAL A 459 -48.02 9.34 27.52
N VAL A 460 -48.09 8.36 28.44
CA VAL A 460 -49.36 7.85 28.98
C VAL A 460 -50.07 8.91 29.82
N ILE A 461 -49.32 9.68 30.61
CA ILE A 461 -49.89 10.78 31.42
C ILE A 461 -50.54 11.83 30.51
N LYS A 462 -49.91 12.16 29.38
CA LYS A 462 -50.50 13.08 28.39
C LYS A 462 -51.71 12.50 27.68
N GLN A 463 -51.68 11.23 27.30
CA GLN A 463 -52.84 10.54 26.71
C GLN A 463 -54.05 10.54 27.66
N CYS A 464 -53.81 10.54 28.97
CA CYS A 464 -54.87 10.64 29.99
C CYS A 464 -55.40 12.08 30.20
N GLY A 465 -54.76 13.09 29.61
CA GLY A 465 -55.11 14.51 29.71
C GLY A 465 -54.65 15.18 31.01
N GLU A 466 -53.72 14.60 31.75
CA GLU A 466 -53.28 15.09 33.07
C GLU A 466 -52.05 16.02 32.98
N ASP A 467 -52.17 17.11 32.24
CA ASP A 467 -51.06 18.06 31.98
C ASP A 467 -50.54 18.73 33.26
N GLN A 468 -51.40 18.95 34.26
CA GLN A 468 -50.99 19.54 35.55
C GLN A 468 -50.00 18.65 36.31
N LEU A 469 -50.15 17.31 36.22
CA LEU A 469 -49.22 16.37 36.84
C LEU A 469 -47.85 16.40 36.15
N LEU A 470 -47.83 16.55 34.82
CA LEU A 470 -46.59 16.71 34.06
C LEU A 470 -45.88 18.02 34.40
N SER A 471 -46.61 19.13 34.50
CA SER A 471 -46.03 20.42 34.91
C SER A 471 -45.46 20.40 36.32
N LYS A 472 -46.12 19.69 37.26
CA LYS A 472 -45.59 19.50 38.62
C LYS A 472 -44.32 18.65 38.63
N LEU A 473 -44.28 17.57 37.85
CA LEU A 473 -43.09 16.73 37.71
C LEU A 473 -41.93 17.50 37.09
N GLY A 474 -42.18 18.28 36.03
CA GLY A 474 -41.17 19.11 35.36
C GLY A 474 -40.53 20.14 36.31
N LEU A 475 -41.34 20.83 37.12
CA LEU A 475 -40.81 21.80 38.09
C LEU A 475 -39.88 21.14 39.13
N VAL A 476 -40.27 19.98 39.67
CA VAL A 476 -39.45 19.26 40.67
C VAL A 476 -38.16 18.73 40.04
N LEU A 477 -38.23 18.18 38.82
CA LEU A 477 -37.04 17.72 38.09
C LEU A 477 -36.09 18.88 37.76
N PHE A 478 -36.62 20.06 37.41
CA PHE A 478 -35.84 21.27 37.17
C PHE A 478 -35.09 21.76 38.42
N GLU A 479 -35.73 21.75 39.59
CA GLU A 479 -35.08 22.10 40.85
C GLU A 479 -33.89 21.15 41.15
N GLN A 480 -34.02 19.87 40.77
CA GLN A 480 -33.01 18.82 40.98
C GLN A 480 -31.88 18.80 39.94
N LEU A 481 -31.83 19.72 38.97
CA LEU A 481 -30.75 19.80 37.98
C LEU A 481 -29.36 20.16 38.55
N GLY A 482 -29.25 20.39 39.87
CA GLY A 482 -27.99 20.52 40.60
C GLY A 482 -27.46 19.22 41.20
N GLU A 483 -27.97 18.06 40.79
CA GLU A 483 -27.58 16.74 41.30
C GLU A 483 -26.08 16.43 41.13
N GLU A 484 -25.43 15.97 42.19
CA GLU A 484 -23.99 15.67 42.21
C GLU A 484 -23.65 14.36 41.49
N TYR A 485 -24.56 13.38 41.55
CA TYR A 485 -24.36 12.05 40.94
C TYR A 485 -24.73 12.08 39.46
N PRO A 486 -23.77 11.80 38.55
CA PRO A 486 -23.98 12.04 37.13
C PRO A 486 -24.96 11.06 36.47
N ASP A 487 -25.03 9.81 36.94
CA ASP A 487 -25.99 8.83 36.40
C ASP A 487 -27.45 9.21 36.70
N THR A 488 -27.67 9.77 37.88
CA THR A 488 -28.94 10.31 38.35
C THR A 488 -29.29 11.58 37.59
N LEU A 489 -28.35 12.53 37.50
CA LEU A 489 -28.51 13.77 36.75
C LEU A 489 -28.87 13.51 35.27
N GLY A 490 -28.19 12.57 34.61
CA GLY A 490 -28.51 12.20 33.23
C GLY A 490 -29.93 11.64 33.05
N SER A 491 -30.45 10.93 34.06
CA SER A 491 -31.82 10.40 34.03
C SER A 491 -32.87 11.48 34.30
N ILE A 492 -32.57 12.42 35.20
CA ILE A 492 -33.40 13.61 35.45
C ILE A 492 -33.54 14.44 34.17
N ILE A 493 -32.44 14.69 33.47
CA ILE A 493 -32.44 15.44 32.20
C ILE A 493 -33.22 14.68 31.11
N ALA A 494 -33.08 13.36 31.05
CA ALA A 494 -33.86 12.54 30.12
C ALA A 494 -35.36 12.59 30.41
N ALA A 495 -35.75 12.59 31.69
CA ALA A 495 -37.14 12.74 32.13
C ALA A 495 -37.69 14.12 31.75
N GLU A 496 -36.93 15.18 32.00
CA GLU A 496 -37.29 16.54 31.62
C GLU A 496 -37.49 16.66 30.10
N GLY A 497 -36.61 16.04 29.32
CA GLY A 497 -36.74 16.00 27.86
C GLY A 497 -37.88 15.12 27.35
N ALA A 498 -38.32 14.11 28.10
CA ALA A 498 -39.52 13.34 27.77
C ALA A 498 -40.80 14.15 28.03
N ILE A 499 -40.83 14.93 29.12
CA ILE A 499 -41.94 15.85 29.43
C ILE A 499 -42.01 16.95 28.36
N ALA A 500 -40.88 17.57 28.02
CA ALA A 500 -40.81 18.62 26.99
C ALA A 500 -41.35 18.16 25.63
N ASN A 501 -41.06 16.91 25.26
CA ASN A 501 -41.53 16.32 24.00
C ASN A 501 -43.04 16.15 23.91
N VAL A 502 -43.69 16.00 25.06
CA VAL A 502 -45.08 15.56 25.16
C VAL A 502 -46.01 16.74 25.50
N VAL A 503 -45.59 17.64 26.39
CA VAL A 503 -46.34 18.85 26.76
C VAL A 503 -46.25 19.92 25.66
N GLY A 504 -45.11 20.01 24.98
CA GLY A 504 -44.81 21.07 24.01
C GLY A 504 -44.16 22.30 24.66
N MET A 505 -43.42 23.08 23.86
CA MET A 505 -42.52 24.13 24.35
C MET A 505 -43.25 25.37 24.90
N THR A 506 -44.51 25.58 24.53
CA THR A 506 -45.35 26.73 24.96
C THR A 506 -45.95 26.56 26.36
N GLN A 507 -46.29 25.32 26.73
CA GLN A 507 -46.99 25.00 27.98
C GLN A 507 -46.07 24.35 29.03
N MET A 508 -44.78 24.20 28.69
CA MET A 508 -43.78 23.64 29.59
C MET A 508 -43.54 24.56 30.79
N ASN A 509 -43.49 23.95 31.98
CA ASN A 509 -43.11 24.61 33.22
C ASN A 509 -42.01 23.77 33.88
N PRO A 510 -40.77 24.28 34.02
CA PRO A 510 -40.30 25.65 33.74
C PRO A 510 -40.31 26.05 32.25
N PRO A 511 -40.40 27.34 31.93
CA PRO A 511 -40.34 27.80 30.55
C PRO A 511 -38.94 27.61 29.96
N VAL A 512 -38.88 27.36 28.64
CA VAL A 512 -37.65 27.05 27.90
C VAL A 512 -36.52 28.09 28.12
N LYS A 513 -36.87 29.37 28.24
CA LYS A 513 -35.93 30.47 28.49
C LYS A 513 -35.11 30.33 29.78
N ASP A 514 -35.67 29.67 30.80
CA ASP A 514 -35.02 29.46 32.10
C ASP A 514 -34.31 28.10 32.15
N LEU A 515 -34.82 27.12 31.40
CA LEU A 515 -34.26 25.77 31.29
C LEU A 515 -32.92 25.76 30.52
N LEU A 516 -32.87 26.42 29.37
CA LEU A 516 -31.73 26.32 28.45
C LEU A 516 -30.41 26.86 29.04
N PRO A 517 -30.34 28.04 29.68
CA PRO A 517 -29.09 28.54 30.25
C PRO A 517 -28.48 27.61 31.31
N ARG A 518 -29.34 26.90 32.06
CA ARG A 518 -28.92 25.89 33.03
C ARG A 518 -28.38 24.65 32.33
N MET A 519 -29.01 24.20 31.24
CA MET A 519 -28.48 23.12 30.39
C MET A 519 -27.12 23.46 29.79
N THR A 520 -26.90 24.70 29.34
CA THR A 520 -25.60 25.14 28.80
C THR A 520 -24.47 24.98 29.82
N SER A 521 -24.74 25.24 31.11
CA SER A 521 -23.73 25.02 32.16
C SER A 521 -23.42 23.53 32.40
N ILE A 522 -24.43 22.66 32.22
CA ILE A 522 -24.31 21.20 32.43
C ILE A 522 -23.57 20.52 31.28
N LEU A 523 -23.57 21.09 30.07
CA LEU A 523 -22.83 20.55 28.91
C LEU A 523 -21.34 20.32 29.20
N ARG A 524 -20.73 21.12 30.08
CA ARG A 524 -19.32 21.00 30.49
C ARG A 524 -19.03 19.78 31.38
N ASN A 525 -20.07 19.08 31.85
CA ASN A 525 -19.89 17.86 32.62
C ASN A 525 -19.21 16.78 31.75
N ARG A 526 -18.22 16.07 32.30
CA ARG A 526 -17.44 15.07 31.55
C ARG A 526 -18.14 13.70 31.44
N HIS A 527 -19.22 13.49 32.19
CA HIS A 527 -19.88 12.20 32.24
C HIS A 527 -20.74 11.93 31.00
N GLU A 528 -20.52 10.78 30.36
CA GLU A 528 -21.11 10.44 29.06
C GLU A 528 -22.65 10.48 29.05
N LYS A 529 -23.29 9.93 30.10
CA LYS A 529 -24.76 9.88 30.19
C LYS A 529 -25.37 11.28 30.33
N VAL A 530 -24.70 12.18 31.06
CA VAL A 530 -25.15 13.56 31.26
C VAL A 530 -25.02 14.32 29.95
N GLN A 531 -23.85 14.24 29.30
CA GLN A 531 -23.61 14.89 28.01
C GLN A 531 -24.65 14.47 26.97
N GLU A 532 -24.86 13.17 26.79
CA GLU A 532 -25.83 12.66 25.82
C GLU A 532 -27.26 13.12 26.11
N ALA A 533 -27.71 13.08 27.38
CA ALA A 533 -29.04 13.54 27.76
C ALA A 533 -29.21 15.06 27.54
N THR A 534 -28.24 15.87 27.95
CA THR A 534 -28.26 17.33 27.81
C THR A 534 -28.27 17.75 26.33
N ILE A 535 -27.40 17.15 25.51
CA ILE A 535 -27.34 17.46 24.08
C ILE A 535 -28.66 17.12 23.37
N ASN A 536 -29.26 15.97 23.71
CA ASN A 536 -30.54 15.57 23.13
C ASN A 536 -31.68 16.52 23.53
N LEU A 537 -31.70 17.00 24.78
CA LEU A 537 -32.68 17.99 25.23
C LEU A 537 -32.50 19.34 24.50
N ILE A 538 -31.27 19.84 24.43
CA ILE A 538 -30.94 21.07 23.70
C ILE A 538 -31.34 20.96 22.22
N GLY A 539 -31.03 19.84 21.57
CA GLY A 539 -31.40 19.59 20.17
C GLY A 539 -32.92 19.61 19.96
N ARG A 540 -33.70 19.03 20.88
CA ARG A 540 -35.17 19.07 20.83
C ARG A 540 -35.73 20.48 21.03
N ILE A 541 -35.10 21.27 21.90
CA ILE A 541 -35.48 22.68 22.09
C ILE A 541 -35.16 23.48 20.82
N ALA A 542 -34.01 23.25 20.18
CA ALA A 542 -33.65 23.91 18.93
C ALA A 542 -34.63 23.58 17.79
N ASP A 543 -35.10 22.34 17.68
CA ASP A 543 -36.04 21.94 16.63
C ASP A 543 -37.45 22.51 16.82
N ARG A 544 -37.96 22.57 18.06
CA ARG A 544 -39.38 22.89 18.34
C ARG A 544 -39.63 24.24 19.03
N GLY A 545 -38.59 24.88 19.56
CA GLY A 545 -38.71 26.03 20.45
C GLY A 545 -37.59 27.07 20.28
N ALA A 546 -36.93 27.11 19.11
CA ALA A 546 -35.83 28.04 18.87
C ALA A 546 -36.23 29.51 19.03
N GLU A 547 -37.48 29.86 18.72
CA GLU A 547 -38.02 31.23 18.79
C GLU A 547 -38.02 31.81 20.21
N TYR A 548 -38.02 30.97 21.25
CA TYR A 548 -38.08 31.39 22.65
C TYR A 548 -36.71 31.77 23.22
N VAL A 549 -35.63 31.61 22.45
CA VAL A 549 -34.24 31.74 22.91
C VAL A 549 -33.50 32.72 22.00
N PRO A 550 -32.75 33.68 22.55
CA PRO A 550 -31.98 34.63 21.74
C PRO A 550 -30.83 33.95 21.00
N ALA A 551 -30.52 34.43 19.79
CA ALA A 551 -29.46 33.89 18.93
C ALA A 551 -28.07 33.82 19.60
N CYS A 552 -27.75 34.75 20.50
CA CYS A 552 -26.49 34.75 21.24
C CYS A 552 -26.31 33.51 22.12
N GLU A 553 -27.39 32.99 22.73
CA GLU A 553 -27.31 31.80 23.57
C GLU A 553 -27.12 30.55 22.71
N TRP A 554 -27.74 30.49 21.52
CA TRP A 554 -27.51 29.43 20.56
C TRP A 554 -26.05 29.38 20.07
N MET A 555 -25.43 30.55 19.82
CA MET A 555 -24.01 30.62 19.48
C MET A 555 -23.11 30.15 20.62
N ARG A 556 -23.44 30.49 21.89
CA ARG A 556 -22.70 29.97 23.06
C ARG A 556 -22.76 28.44 23.12
N ILE A 557 -23.93 27.86 22.89
CA ILE A 557 -24.13 26.41 22.85
C ILE A 557 -23.33 25.78 21.71
N CYS A 558 -23.30 26.39 20.51
CA CYS A 558 -22.48 25.91 19.40
C CYS A 558 -20.99 25.79 19.77
N PHE A 559 -20.42 26.77 20.49
CA PHE A 559 -19.03 26.68 20.94
C PHE A 559 -18.80 25.55 21.95
N GLU A 560 -19.72 25.33 22.89
CA GLU A 560 -19.60 24.22 23.86
C GLU A 560 -19.79 22.85 23.18
N LEU A 561 -20.69 22.75 22.18
CA LEU A 561 -20.92 21.53 21.41
C LEU A 561 -19.72 21.16 20.53
N LEU A 562 -18.92 22.13 20.07
CA LEU A 562 -17.71 21.88 19.29
C LEU A 562 -16.70 21.02 20.05
N ASP A 563 -16.51 21.29 21.35
CA ASP A 563 -15.63 20.48 22.18
C ASP A 563 -16.18 19.07 22.40
N LEU A 564 -17.51 18.92 22.46
CA LEU A 564 -18.17 17.62 22.62
C LEU A 564 -18.10 16.74 21.37
N LEU A 565 -17.77 17.31 20.21
CA LEU A 565 -17.43 16.52 19.02
C LEU A 565 -16.18 15.65 19.23
N LYS A 566 -15.33 15.99 20.20
CA LYS A 566 -14.15 15.19 20.58
C LYS A 566 -14.48 14.02 21.53
N ALA A 567 -15.73 13.85 21.95
CA ALA A 567 -16.11 12.75 22.87
C ALA A 567 -15.78 11.37 22.27
N HIS A 568 -15.33 10.41 23.09
CA HIS A 568 -14.99 9.05 22.64
C HIS A 568 -16.23 8.23 22.23
N LYS A 569 -17.37 8.45 22.90
CA LYS A 569 -18.62 7.76 22.61
C LYS A 569 -19.26 8.27 21.31
N LYS A 570 -19.52 7.36 20.37
CA LYS A 570 -20.19 7.68 19.09
C LYS A 570 -21.58 8.30 19.28
N GLY A 571 -22.32 7.88 20.30
CA GLY A 571 -23.66 8.41 20.62
C GLY A 571 -23.64 9.92 20.90
N ILE A 572 -22.69 10.39 21.72
CA ILE A 572 -22.52 11.81 22.07
C ILE A 572 -22.17 12.63 20.83
N ARG A 573 -21.20 12.17 20.03
CA ARG A 573 -20.83 12.85 18.79
C ARG A 573 -22.01 12.96 17.83
N ARG A 574 -22.79 11.89 17.65
CA ARG A 574 -23.98 11.92 16.78
C ARG A 574 -25.06 12.86 17.30
N ALA A 575 -25.32 12.86 18.61
CA ALA A 575 -26.28 13.76 19.23
C ALA A 575 -25.84 15.23 19.04
N ALA A 576 -24.56 15.54 19.25
CA ALA A 576 -24.02 16.90 19.09
C ALA A 576 -24.15 17.38 17.65
N VAL A 577 -23.78 16.52 16.70
CA VAL A 577 -23.90 16.73 15.26
C VAL A 577 -25.34 17.01 14.82
N ASN A 578 -26.32 16.23 15.31
CA ASN A 578 -27.74 16.48 15.02
C ASN A 578 -28.22 17.80 15.64
N SER A 579 -27.83 18.10 16.88
CA SER A 579 -28.19 19.34 17.55
C SER A 579 -27.64 20.57 16.83
N PHE A 580 -26.41 20.50 16.28
CA PHE A 580 -25.88 21.56 15.41
C PHE A 580 -26.78 21.83 14.20
N GLY A 581 -27.28 20.79 13.53
CA GLY A 581 -28.19 20.93 12.39
C GLY A 581 -29.48 21.67 12.76
N TYR A 582 -30.09 21.32 13.90
CA TYR A 582 -31.30 21.99 14.40
C TYR A 582 -31.03 23.46 14.79
N ILE A 583 -29.90 23.73 15.44
CA ILE A 583 -29.51 25.10 15.80
C ILE A 583 -29.26 25.93 14.55
N ALA A 584 -28.52 25.39 13.57
CA ALA A 584 -28.19 26.08 12.33
C ALA A 584 -29.43 26.44 11.51
N LYS A 585 -30.48 25.61 11.54
CA LYS A 585 -31.77 25.90 10.89
C LYS A 585 -32.46 27.14 11.48
N SER A 586 -32.23 27.42 12.76
CA SER A 586 -32.83 28.56 13.47
C SER A 586 -32.00 29.85 13.43
N LEU A 587 -30.71 29.73 13.09
CA LEU A 587 -29.76 30.84 13.00
C LEU A 587 -29.45 31.19 11.53
N VAL A 588 -28.78 32.32 11.31
CA VAL A 588 -28.19 32.62 10.00
C VAL A 588 -27.01 31.67 9.78
N PRO A 589 -27.00 30.83 8.74
CA PRO A 589 -26.00 29.75 8.56
C PRO A 589 -24.55 30.25 8.50
N ARG A 590 -24.36 31.50 8.07
CA ARG A 590 -23.04 32.12 7.90
C ARG A 590 -22.24 32.21 9.20
N ASP A 591 -22.89 32.54 10.32
CA ASP A 591 -22.21 32.76 11.61
C ASP A 591 -21.73 31.44 12.21
N VAL A 592 -22.55 30.39 12.11
CA VAL A 592 -22.21 29.03 12.54
C VAL A 592 -21.11 28.45 11.63
N LEU A 593 -21.20 28.67 10.32
CA LEU A 593 -20.24 28.18 9.35
C LEU A 593 -18.85 28.79 9.56
N GLN A 594 -18.74 30.10 9.83
CA GLN A 594 -17.45 30.75 10.06
C GLN A 594 -16.71 30.17 11.28
N VAL A 595 -17.45 29.85 12.34
CA VAL A 595 -16.90 29.19 13.54
C VAL A 595 -16.38 27.79 13.20
N LEU A 596 -17.13 27.02 12.41
CA LEU A 596 -16.75 25.67 11.98
C LEU A 596 -15.53 25.66 11.04
N LEU A 597 -15.50 26.57 10.06
CA LEU A 597 -14.37 26.72 9.13
C LEU A 597 -13.10 27.15 9.90
N THR A 598 -13.22 28.05 10.87
CA THR A 598 -12.08 28.43 11.75
C THR A 598 -11.56 27.21 12.53
N ASN A 599 -12.45 26.33 12.99
CA ASN A 599 -12.06 25.12 13.73
C ASN A 599 -11.35 24.07 12.85
N LEU A 600 -11.54 24.10 11.52
CA LEU A 600 -10.79 23.27 10.58
C LEU A 600 -9.30 23.64 10.47
N ARG A 601 -8.88 24.79 11.03
CA ARG A 601 -7.47 25.17 11.11
C ARG A 601 -6.68 24.47 12.24
N ILE A 602 -7.36 23.81 13.17
CA ILE A 602 -6.72 23.18 14.35
C ILE A 602 -6.13 21.81 13.99
N GLN A 603 -4.84 21.54 14.23
CA GLN A 603 -4.13 20.30 13.82
C GLN A 603 -4.70 18.94 14.31
N GLU A 604 -5.67 18.91 15.23
CA GLU A 604 -6.18 17.68 15.81
C GLU A 604 -7.15 16.92 14.87
N ARG A 605 -6.71 15.76 14.36
CA ARG A 605 -7.47 14.94 13.38
C ARG A 605 -8.93 14.66 13.76
N GLN A 606 -9.21 14.41 15.05
CA GLN A 606 -10.58 14.14 15.50
C GLN A 606 -11.49 15.38 15.41
N SER A 607 -10.93 16.57 15.68
CA SER A 607 -11.64 17.85 15.56
C SER A 607 -12.01 18.16 14.09
N HIS A 608 -11.11 17.82 13.16
CA HIS A 608 -11.33 17.99 11.71
C HIS A 608 -12.48 17.16 11.18
N VAL A 609 -12.48 15.85 11.45
CA VAL A 609 -13.50 14.94 10.94
C VAL A 609 -14.88 15.34 11.45
N CYS A 610 -14.99 15.71 12.72
CA CYS A 610 -16.29 16.05 13.28
C CYS A 610 -16.78 17.43 12.83
N SER A 611 -15.91 18.43 12.73
CA SER A 611 -16.27 19.75 12.18
C SER A 611 -16.73 19.64 10.73
N THR A 612 -16.08 18.77 9.95
CA THR A 612 -16.48 18.44 8.58
C THR A 612 -17.89 17.85 8.52
N VAL A 613 -18.19 16.86 9.39
CA VAL A 613 -19.52 16.26 9.48
C VAL A 613 -20.57 17.32 9.84
N VAL A 614 -20.24 18.24 10.75
CA VAL A 614 -21.16 19.34 11.09
C VAL A 614 -21.38 20.28 9.91
N ILE A 615 -20.33 20.67 9.16
CA ILE A 615 -20.47 21.49 7.95
C ILE A 615 -21.37 20.81 6.92
N ALA A 616 -21.24 19.50 6.76
CA ALA A 616 -22.08 18.70 5.86
C ALA A 616 -23.56 18.74 6.27
N ILE A 617 -23.86 18.60 7.57
CA ILE A 617 -25.24 18.70 8.06
C ILE A 617 -25.78 20.12 7.93
N VAL A 618 -24.99 21.15 8.22
CA VAL A 618 -25.42 22.55 8.03
C VAL A 618 -25.74 22.81 6.55
N ALA A 619 -24.96 22.24 5.62
CA ALA A 619 -25.23 22.32 4.19
C ALA A 619 -26.52 21.59 3.78
N GLU A 620 -26.84 20.45 4.42
CA GLU A 620 -28.08 19.72 4.21
C GLU A 620 -29.31 20.49 4.75
N THR A 621 -29.23 21.01 5.98
CA THR A 621 -30.37 21.62 6.67
C THR A 621 -30.68 23.04 6.21
N CYS A 622 -29.64 23.84 5.96
CA CYS A 622 -29.77 25.25 5.57
C CYS A 622 -29.63 25.47 4.05
N GLY A 623 -29.26 24.42 3.31
CA GLY A 623 -29.05 24.45 1.88
C GLY A 623 -27.57 24.62 1.48
N PRO A 624 -27.13 23.98 0.39
CA PRO A 624 -25.71 23.94 -0.01
C PRO A 624 -25.17 25.30 -0.50
N LEU A 625 -26.03 26.24 -0.88
CA LEU A 625 -25.67 27.54 -1.47
C LEU A 625 -24.78 28.40 -0.55
N THR A 626 -24.95 28.31 0.76
CA THR A 626 -24.13 29.07 1.72
C THR A 626 -22.84 28.36 2.09
N CYS A 627 -22.82 27.02 2.04
CA CYS A 627 -21.73 26.20 2.58
C CYS A 627 -20.70 25.80 1.52
N ILE A 628 -21.14 25.34 0.34
CA ILE A 628 -20.24 24.87 -0.70
C ILE A 628 -19.34 26.00 -1.23
N PRO A 629 -19.83 27.22 -1.52
CA PRO A 629 -18.96 28.31 -2.00
C PRO A 629 -18.01 28.87 -0.94
N ALA A 630 -18.29 28.68 0.35
CA ALA A 630 -17.42 29.15 1.42
C ALA A 630 -16.13 28.31 1.56
N ILE A 631 -16.19 27.03 1.17
CA ILE A 631 -15.05 26.10 1.27
C ILE A 631 -13.91 26.47 0.28
N PRO A 632 -14.17 26.69 -1.02
CA PRO A 632 -13.14 27.17 -1.96
C PRO A 632 -12.53 28.51 -1.56
N ASN A 633 -13.30 29.40 -0.94
CA ASN A 633 -12.80 30.71 -0.51
C ASN A 633 -11.76 30.57 0.63
N GLU A 634 -11.98 29.66 1.57
CA GLU A 634 -11.02 29.36 2.65
C GLU A 634 -9.87 28.43 2.21
N HIS A 635 -10.06 27.63 1.15
CA HIS A 635 -9.01 26.80 0.54
C HIS A 635 -7.84 27.62 -0.02
N GLN A 636 -8.04 28.91 -0.34
CA GLN A 636 -6.97 29.79 -0.84
C GLN A 636 -5.88 30.12 0.20
N THR A 637 -5.98 29.59 1.43
CA THR A 637 -4.97 29.78 2.48
C THR A 637 -3.69 28.98 2.20
N ALA A 638 -2.53 29.54 2.56
CA ALA A 638 -1.22 28.96 2.23
C ALA A 638 -0.90 27.65 2.98
N GLU A 639 -1.51 27.40 4.14
CA GLU A 639 -1.21 26.24 4.98
C GLU A 639 -1.74 24.93 4.40
N LEU A 640 -0.85 23.97 4.13
CA LEU A 640 -1.19 22.65 3.56
C LEU A 640 -2.21 21.88 4.40
N ASN A 641 -2.06 21.89 5.73
CA ASN A 641 -2.96 21.18 6.64
C ASN A 641 -4.39 21.72 6.53
N VAL A 642 -4.53 23.02 6.30
CA VAL A 642 -5.81 23.71 6.16
C VAL A 642 -6.42 23.40 4.79
N ARG A 643 -5.64 23.51 3.70
CA ARG A 643 -6.05 23.08 2.35
C ARG A 643 -6.51 21.62 2.32
N THR A 644 -5.70 20.72 2.87
CA THR A 644 -6.02 19.29 2.99
C THR A 644 -7.31 19.05 3.78
N SER A 645 -7.58 19.85 4.82
CA SER A 645 -8.79 19.72 5.64
C SER A 645 -10.04 20.15 4.87
N TYR A 646 -9.97 21.26 4.13
CA TYR A 646 -11.07 21.71 3.26
C TYR A 646 -11.30 20.79 2.07
N SER A 647 -10.24 20.25 1.45
CA SER A 647 -10.32 19.27 0.37
C SER A 647 -10.89 17.92 0.84
N LYS A 648 -10.60 17.51 2.08
CA LYS A 648 -11.25 16.35 2.71
C LYS A 648 -12.70 16.62 3.10
N ALA A 649 -13.06 17.88 3.35
CA ALA A 649 -14.40 18.24 3.74
C ALA A 649 -15.41 18.16 2.58
N LEU A 650 -14.96 18.59 1.41
CA LEU A 650 -15.78 18.68 0.21
C LEU A 650 -16.45 17.35 -0.23
N PRO A 651 -15.77 16.19 -0.27
CA PRO A 651 -16.41 14.90 -0.57
C PRO A 651 -17.52 14.55 0.41
N LEU A 652 -17.29 14.77 1.71
CA LEU A 652 -18.27 14.45 2.75
C LEU A 652 -19.49 15.36 2.68
N VAL A 653 -19.28 16.66 2.46
CA VAL A 653 -20.37 17.63 2.24
C VAL A 653 -21.18 17.25 1.00
N SER A 654 -20.51 16.86 -0.09
CA SER A 654 -21.18 16.45 -1.34
C SER A 654 -21.97 15.15 -1.19
N GLU A 655 -21.44 14.18 -0.44
CA GLU A 655 -22.13 12.92 -0.12
C GLU A 655 -23.42 13.16 0.68
N TYR A 656 -23.36 14.01 1.71
CA TYR A 656 -24.52 14.35 2.55
C TYR A 656 -25.59 15.14 1.80
N VAL A 657 -25.19 16.13 1.00
CA VAL A 657 -26.11 16.94 0.18
C VAL A 657 -26.72 16.10 -0.97
N GLY A 658 -26.03 15.05 -1.41
CA GLY A 658 -26.50 14.11 -2.42
C GLY A 658 -26.69 14.77 -3.79
N PRO A 659 -27.83 14.60 -4.48
CA PRO A 659 -28.01 15.01 -5.88
C PRO A 659 -27.95 16.53 -6.10
N GLN A 660 -28.20 17.34 -5.06
CA GLN A 660 -28.10 18.79 -5.17
C GLN A 660 -26.66 19.28 -5.35
N SER A 661 -25.66 18.47 -5.01
CA SER A 661 -24.23 18.81 -5.19
C SER A 661 -23.85 18.99 -6.66
N ALA A 662 -24.57 18.35 -7.60
CA ALA A 662 -24.31 18.45 -9.03
C ALA A 662 -24.41 19.89 -9.56
N TYR A 663 -25.27 20.72 -8.98
CA TYR A 663 -25.42 22.13 -9.36
C TYR A 663 -24.21 23.00 -8.98
N TYR A 664 -23.33 22.49 -8.13
CA TYR A 664 -22.16 23.20 -7.62
C TYR A 664 -20.83 22.64 -8.13
N ALA A 665 -20.87 21.64 -9.02
CA ALA A 665 -19.67 21.03 -9.59
C ALA A 665 -18.74 22.11 -10.19
N ASP A 666 -19.29 22.99 -11.03
CA ASP A 666 -18.55 24.07 -11.69
C ASP A 666 -17.84 25.02 -10.70
N SER A 667 -18.45 25.28 -9.54
CA SER A 667 -17.86 26.16 -8.51
C SER A 667 -16.68 25.54 -7.76
N VAL A 668 -16.49 24.23 -7.89
CA VAL A 668 -15.53 23.43 -7.14
C VAL A 668 -14.44 22.85 -8.06
N VAL A 669 -14.64 22.83 -9.38
CA VAL A 669 -13.67 22.31 -10.37
C VAL A 669 -12.29 22.91 -10.20
N THR A 670 -12.18 24.23 -10.01
CA THR A 670 -10.87 24.91 -9.87
C THR A 670 -10.12 24.48 -8.61
N MET A 671 -10.84 24.27 -7.50
CA MET A 671 -10.27 23.73 -6.26
C MET A 671 -9.84 22.27 -6.43
N LEU A 672 -10.61 21.46 -7.16
CA LEU A 672 -10.26 20.06 -7.43
C LEU A 672 -9.10 19.94 -8.41
N GLU A 673 -9.01 20.81 -9.41
CA GLU A 673 -7.86 20.89 -10.32
C GLU A 673 -6.59 21.21 -9.53
N ASP A 674 -6.63 22.21 -8.64
CA ASP A 674 -5.54 22.53 -7.72
C ASP A 674 -5.20 21.33 -6.83
N ALA A 675 -6.17 20.73 -6.13
CA ALA A 675 -5.93 19.60 -5.23
C ALA A 675 -5.48 18.30 -5.92
N LEU A 676 -5.87 18.05 -7.17
CA LEU A 676 -5.47 16.87 -7.95
C LEU A 676 -4.12 17.05 -8.64
N THR A 677 -3.71 18.31 -8.87
CA THR A 677 -2.37 18.65 -9.36
C THR A 677 -1.37 18.84 -8.22
N ASP A 678 -1.84 19.06 -6.99
CA ASP A 678 -1.02 19.12 -5.78
C ASP A 678 -0.43 17.73 -5.47
N CYS A 679 0.84 17.54 -5.83
CA CYS A 679 1.61 16.38 -5.36
C CYS A 679 1.85 16.54 -3.86
N ASP A 680 1.59 15.49 -3.06
CA ASP A 680 1.99 15.43 -1.64
C ASP A 680 3.36 16.07 -1.47
N LEU A 681 3.41 17.20 -0.76
CA LEU A 681 4.63 17.96 -0.53
C LEU A 681 5.72 17.00 -0.05
N PRO A 682 6.76 16.74 -0.88
CA PRO A 682 7.82 15.84 -0.48
C PRO A 682 8.49 16.41 0.76
N PHE A 683 9.06 15.55 1.63
CA PHE A 683 9.76 16.00 2.83
C PHE A 683 10.89 17.03 2.57
N THR A 684 11.25 17.22 1.31
CA THR A 684 12.26 18.13 0.79
C THR A 684 11.72 19.46 0.27
N ASN A 685 10.40 19.70 0.27
CA ASN A 685 9.83 20.92 -0.28
C ASN A 685 10.29 22.20 0.45
N ASP A 686 10.60 22.08 1.73
CA ASP A 686 11.09 23.20 2.53
C ASP A 686 12.57 23.51 2.26
N PHE A 687 13.22 22.87 1.27
CA PHE A 687 14.62 23.10 0.95
C PHE A 687 14.75 24.41 0.15
N PRO A 688 15.31 25.49 0.74
CA PRO A 688 15.19 26.84 0.19
C PRO A 688 15.99 27.10 -1.10
N ARG A 689 16.66 26.08 -1.66
CA ARG A 689 17.53 26.22 -2.85
C ARG A 689 17.53 25.00 -3.79
N ALA A 690 16.61 24.05 -3.65
CA ALA A 690 16.63 22.83 -4.46
C ALA A 690 15.24 22.18 -4.57
N ASP A 691 14.55 22.38 -5.69
CA ASP A 691 13.39 21.55 -6.07
C ASP A 691 13.92 20.22 -6.65
N ILE A 692 13.73 19.14 -5.89
CA ILE A 692 14.21 17.82 -6.31
C ILE A 692 13.46 17.30 -7.54
N HIS A 693 12.21 17.70 -7.76
CA HIS A 693 11.46 17.31 -8.96
C HIS A 693 12.04 17.96 -10.23
N GLU A 694 12.57 19.18 -10.13
CA GLU A 694 13.33 19.82 -11.19
C GLU A 694 14.78 19.29 -11.29
N LEU A 695 15.34 18.71 -10.22
CA LEU A 695 16.72 18.18 -10.18
C LEU A 695 16.86 16.70 -10.60
N ILE A 696 15.78 15.93 -10.76
CA ILE A 696 15.89 14.53 -11.20
C ILE A 696 16.33 14.48 -12.67
N SER A 697 17.63 14.28 -12.87
CA SER A 697 18.20 14.07 -14.20
C SER A 697 17.61 12.79 -14.83
N PRO A 698 17.23 12.80 -16.12
CA PRO A 698 16.66 11.64 -16.78
C PRO A 698 17.62 10.44 -16.72
N ASP A 699 17.12 9.26 -16.35
CA ASP A 699 17.87 8.00 -16.42
C ASP A 699 17.86 7.44 -17.85
N ILE A 700 18.48 8.22 -18.74
CA ILE A 700 18.53 7.96 -20.18
C ILE A 700 19.18 6.61 -20.46
N LEU A 701 20.13 6.18 -19.62
CA LEU A 701 20.79 4.90 -19.79
C LEU A 701 19.83 3.73 -19.63
N HIS A 702 19.08 3.63 -18.53
CA HIS A 702 18.21 2.48 -18.31
C HIS A 702 16.86 2.61 -19.03
N GLN A 703 16.34 3.83 -19.19
CA GLN A 703 15.02 4.04 -19.80
C GLN A 703 15.09 4.06 -21.33
N LEU A 704 15.98 4.88 -21.92
CA LEU A 704 16.01 5.12 -23.36
C LEU A 704 17.01 4.20 -24.10
N ILE A 705 18.25 4.13 -23.63
CA ILE A 705 19.34 3.46 -24.34
C ILE A 705 19.29 1.94 -24.13
N LYS A 706 19.24 1.47 -22.88
CA LYS A 706 19.09 0.03 -22.58
C LYS A 706 17.64 -0.40 -22.78
N GLY A 707 16.69 0.22 -22.07
CA GLY A 707 15.27 -0.14 -22.17
C GLY A 707 14.70 0.00 -23.59
N ALA A 708 14.45 1.23 -24.04
CA ALA A 708 13.72 1.45 -25.29
C ALA A 708 14.48 1.02 -26.56
N PHE A 709 15.78 1.32 -26.67
CA PHE A 709 16.57 0.98 -27.86
C PHE A 709 17.09 -0.47 -27.82
N LYS A 710 17.89 -0.84 -26.84
CA LYS A 710 18.60 -2.13 -26.86
C LYS A 710 17.71 -3.34 -26.52
N ASP A 711 16.91 -3.25 -25.47
CA ASP A 711 16.09 -4.36 -24.96
C ASP A 711 14.76 -4.50 -25.71
N HIS A 712 14.30 -3.43 -26.36
CA HIS A 712 13.04 -3.42 -27.10
C HIS A 712 13.25 -3.25 -28.60
N LEU A 713 13.75 -2.11 -29.09
CA LEU A 713 13.82 -1.87 -30.54
C LEU A 713 14.68 -2.89 -31.29
N VAL A 714 15.87 -3.24 -30.77
CA VAL A 714 16.75 -4.23 -31.41
C VAL A 714 16.11 -5.62 -31.41
N ASP A 715 15.52 -6.03 -30.29
CA ASP A 715 14.80 -7.31 -30.14
C ASP A 715 13.58 -7.39 -31.09
N TRP A 716 12.81 -6.32 -31.18
CA TRP A 716 11.62 -6.29 -32.05
C TRP A 716 11.98 -6.32 -33.54
N VAL A 717 13.08 -5.69 -33.95
CA VAL A 717 13.59 -5.80 -35.33
C VAL A 717 14.04 -7.23 -35.62
N GLU A 718 14.68 -7.91 -34.67
CA GLU A 718 15.05 -9.32 -34.81
C GLU A 718 13.81 -10.22 -34.93
N GLN A 719 12.81 -10.03 -34.07
CA GLN A 719 11.54 -10.74 -34.13
C GLN A 719 10.80 -10.49 -35.44
N TYR A 720 10.79 -9.25 -35.94
CA TYR A 720 10.22 -8.90 -37.23
C TYR A 720 10.88 -9.67 -38.38
N ILE A 721 12.21 -9.70 -38.44
CA ILE A 721 12.94 -10.44 -39.49
C ILE A 721 12.66 -11.95 -39.40
N MET A 722 12.57 -12.50 -38.19
CA MET A 722 12.23 -13.90 -37.95
C MET A 722 10.80 -14.26 -38.33
N GLN A 723 9.86 -13.33 -38.24
CA GLN A 723 8.45 -13.53 -38.62
C GLN A 723 8.22 -13.38 -40.13
N MET A 724 8.89 -12.43 -40.78
CA MET A 724 8.68 -12.11 -42.20
C MET A 724 9.42 -13.04 -43.16
N HIS A 725 10.44 -13.76 -42.69
CA HIS A 725 11.25 -14.66 -43.51
C HIS A 725 11.33 -16.07 -42.93
N PRO A 726 11.46 -17.11 -43.78
CA PRO A 726 11.77 -18.46 -43.32
C PRO A 726 13.03 -18.46 -42.45
N LYS A 727 13.05 -19.26 -41.39
CA LYS A 727 14.11 -19.26 -40.35
C LYS A 727 15.54 -19.29 -40.91
N ALA A 728 15.79 -20.06 -41.97
CA ALA A 728 17.11 -20.13 -42.62
C ALA A 728 17.52 -18.83 -43.32
N GLN A 729 16.56 -18.10 -43.90
CA GLN A 729 16.78 -16.82 -44.55
C GLN A 729 16.87 -15.68 -43.52
N ALA A 730 16.04 -15.71 -42.47
CA ALA A 730 16.11 -14.75 -41.37
C ALA A 730 17.48 -14.78 -40.66
N LEU A 731 18.02 -15.97 -40.37
CA LEU A 731 19.36 -16.11 -39.79
C LEU A 731 20.47 -15.59 -40.72
N ARG A 732 20.31 -15.77 -42.04
CA ARG A 732 21.24 -15.22 -43.04
C ARG A 732 21.21 -13.68 -43.08
N ILE A 733 20.03 -13.08 -42.98
CA ILE A 733 19.86 -11.62 -42.93
C ILE A 733 20.48 -11.06 -41.64
N LEU A 734 20.24 -11.69 -40.49
CA LEU A 734 20.81 -11.26 -39.22
C LEU A 734 22.35 -11.35 -39.23
N ALA A 735 22.92 -12.42 -39.81
CA ALA A 735 24.36 -12.55 -39.98
C ALA A 735 24.95 -11.48 -40.91
N ASP A 736 24.22 -11.05 -41.95
CA ASP A 736 24.65 -9.93 -42.80
C ASP A 736 24.57 -8.58 -42.06
N ILE A 737 23.53 -8.35 -41.25
CA ILE A 737 23.45 -7.15 -40.39
C ILE A 737 24.63 -7.08 -39.42
N ASP A 738 24.97 -8.20 -38.79
CA ASP A 738 26.13 -8.29 -37.90
C ASP A 738 27.45 -8.05 -38.66
N ARG A 739 27.54 -8.48 -39.92
CA ARG A 739 28.68 -8.20 -40.78
C ARG A 739 28.77 -6.72 -41.17
N ARG A 740 27.65 -6.09 -41.53
CA ARG A 740 27.55 -4.65 -41.83
C ARG A 740 28.00 -3.80 -40.64
N ILE A 741 27.75 -4.24 -39.41
CA ILE A 741 28.23 -3.58 -38.19
C ILE A 741 29.74 -3.80 -38.01
N ALA A 742 30.25 -4.99 -38.31
CA ALA A 742 31.66 -5.33 -38.13
C ALA A 742 32.61 -4.60 -39.11
N VAL A 743 32.15 -4.33 -40.34
CA VAL A 743 32.96 -3.65 -41.38
C VAL A 743 32.94 -2.12 -41.28
N VAL A 744 32.27 -1.52 -40.29
CA VAL A 744 32.23 -0.05 -40.13
C VAL A 744 33.66 0.49 -39.96
N PRO A 745 34.07 1.54 -40.72
CA PRO A 745 35.40 2.12 -40.62
C PRO A 745 35.76 2.55 -39.18
N PRO A 746 37.03 2.42 -38.78
CA PRO A 746 37.44 2.75 -37.42
C PRO A 746 37.37 4.26 -37.16
N PHE A 747 36.59 4.66 -36.15
CA PHE A 747 36.49 6.05 -35.69
C PHE A 747 37.00 6.21 -34.26
N SER A 748 37.69 7.32 -33.99
CA SER A 748 38.22 7.63 -32.66
C SER A 748 37.06 7.85 -31.66
N GLY A 749 37.07 7.15 -30.52
CA GLY A 749 36.01 7.28 -29.50
C GLY A 749 34.75 6.43 -29.73
N LEU A 750 34.65 5.71 -30.86
CA LEU A 750 33.56 4.75 -31.11
C LEU A 750 34.02 3.31 -30.89
N ARG A 751 33.26 2.52 -30.12
CA ARG A 751 33.58 1.10 -29.86
C ARG A 751 33.36 0.26 -31.12
N ARG A 752 34.25 -0.71 -31.33
CA ARG A 752 34.21 -1.67 -32.44
C ARG A 752 33.46 -2.95 -32.06
N PHE A 753 32.74 -3.53 -33.02
CA PHE A 753 31.93 -4.73 -32.86
C PHE A 753 32.34 -5.80 -33.88
N HIS A 754 33.45 -6.51 -33.60
CA HIS A 754 34.02 -7.53 -34.50
C HIS A 754 33.08 -8.71 -34.80
N GLU A 755 32.18 -9.01 -33.86
CA GLU A 755 31.16 -10.08 -33.97
C GLU A 755 29.73 -9.51 -34.12
N GLY A 756 29.58 -8.23 -34.46
CA GLY A 756 28.28 -7.56 -34.55
C GLY A 756 27.55 -7.53 -33.19
N ARG A 757 26.33 -8.07 -33.14
CA ARG A 757 25.47 -8.06 -31.93
C ARG A 757 25.67 -9.26 -30.99
N GLY A 758 26.55 -10.21 -31.31
CA GLY A 758 26.71 -11.50 -30.60
C GLY A 758 27.30 -11.49 -29.18
N PHE A 759 27.27 -10.37 -28.45
CA PHE A 759 27.90 -10.24 -27.13
C PHE A 759 27.03 -10.83 -26.00
N LYS A 760 27.63 -11.64 -25.12
CA LYS A 760 26.96 -12.26 -23.95
C LYS A 760 26.58 -11.25 -22.84
N GLN A 761 27.31 -10.14 -22.71
CA GLN A 761 27.05 -9.11 -21.69
C GLN A 761 27.24 -7.72 -22.30
N TRP A 762 26.20 -6.90 -22.23
CA TRP A 762 26.19 -5.53 -22.77
C TRP A 762 26.43 -4.50 -21.67
N THR A 763 27.40 -3.61 -21.87
CA THR A 763 27.55 -2.41 -21.04
C THR A 763 26.72 -1.24 -21.58
N GLY A 764 26.58 -0.19 -20.78
CA GLY A 764 25.87 1.02 -21.22
C GLY A 764 26.52 1.70 -22.42
N ASP A 765 27.84 1.75 -22.43
CA ASP A 765 28.62 2.34 -23.52
C ASP A 765 28.54 1.50 -24.80
N ASP A 766 28.38 0.17 -24.67
CA ASP A 766 28.17 -0.73 -25.81
C ASP A 766 26.83 -0.46 -26.48
N SER A 767 25.79 -0.24 -25.67
CA SER A 767 24.45 0.07 -26.17
C SER A 767 24.44 1.43 -26.88
N LYS A 768 25.15 2.43 -26.32
CA LYS A 768 25.35 3.75 -26.95
C LYS A 768 26.12 3.65 -28.27
N ALA A 769 27.21 2.90 -28.31
CA ALA A 769 28.03 2.76 -29.50
C ALA A 769 27.29 2.00 -30.62
N LEU A 770 26.53 0.95 -30.27
CA LEU A 770 25.69 0.23 -31.23
C LEU A 770 24.64 1.17 -31.85
N MET A 771 23.98 1.99 -31.04
CA MET A 771 22.96 2.94 -31.50
C MET A 771 23.46 3.88 -32.60
N LYS A 772 24.74 4.27 -32.57
CA LYS A 772 25.37 5.17 -33.54
C LYS A 772 25.65 4.54 -34.91
N VAL A 773 25.60 3.22 -35.02
CA VAL A 773 25.92 2.47 -36.26
C VAL A 773 24.80 1.52 -36.70
N TYR A 774 23.79 1.28 -35.85
CA TYR A 774 22.75 0.28 -36.09
C TYR A 774 21.82 0.64 -37.25
N LEU A 775 21.44 1.91 -37.38
CA LEU A 775 20.48 2.34 -38.39
C LEU A 775 20.97 2.06 -39.83
N PRO A 776 22.19 2.48 -40.24
CA PRO A 776 22.74 2.11 -41.55
C PRO A 776 22.82 0.59 -41.81
N ALA A 777 23.04 -0.22 -40.77
CA ALA A 777 23.18 -1.67 -40.92
C ALA A 777 21.87 -2.37 -41.30
N ILE A 778 20.72 -1.88 -40.82
CA ILE A 778 19.40 -2.46 -41.07
C ILE A 778 18.72 -1.92 -42.36
N VAL A 779 19.27 -0.88 -42.98
CA VAL A 779 18.71 -0.30 -44.21
C VAL A 779 18.71 -1.36 -45.32
N GLY A 780 17.53 -1.54 -45.94
CA GLY A 780 17.31 -2.52 -47.01
C GLY A 780 16.63 -3.82 -46.55
N TYR A 781 16.66 -4.12 -45.25
CA TYR A 781 15.97 -5.29 -44.66
C TYR A 781 14.67 -4.95 -43.94
N VAL A 782 14.38 -3.66 -43.78
CA VAL A 782 13.27 -3.14 -42.98
C VAL A 782 12.48 -2.11 -43.82
N PRO A 783 11.14 -2.00 -43.70
CA PRO A 783 10.32 -1.09 -44.50
C PRO A 783 10.79 0.37 -44.47
N PRO A 784 10.56 1.16 -45.56
CA PRO A 784 10.96 2.56 -45.65
C PRO A 784 10.41 3.44 -44.53
N ASP A 785 9.19 3.18 -44.08
CA ASP A 785 8.52 3.96 -43.02
C ASP A 785 9.19 3.79 -41.65
N MET A 786 9.90 2.67 -41.45
CA MET A 786 10.71 2.42 -40.28
C MET A 786 12.08 3.12 -40.34
N LYS A 787 12.48 3.63 -41.52
CA LYS A 787 13.68 4.47 -41.68
C LYS A 787 13.50 5.86 -41.07
N MET A 788 12.26 6.32 -40.86
CA MET A 788 11.90 7.62 -40.25
C MET A 788 12.04 7.62 -38.71
N LEU A 789 13.09 6.98 -38.18
CA LEU A 789 13.44 6.96 -36.75
C LEU A 789 13.68 8.37 -36.14
N SER A 790 13.76 9.42 -36.96
CA SER A 790 14.03 10.79 -36.53
C SER A 790 12.81 11.71 -36.39
N LYS A 791 11.58 11.29 -36.75
CA LYS A 791 10.36 12.11 -36.61
C LYS A 791 9.25 11.36 -35.87
N GLY A 792 9.34 11.34 -34.53
CA GLY A 792 8.21 11.07 -33.62
C GLY A 792 7.83 9.59 -33.39
N SER A 793 7.78 9.18 -32.12
CA SER A 793 7.57 7.79 -31.64
C SER A 793 6.26 7.10 -32.09
N MET A 794 5.30 7.80 -32.71
CA MET A 794 3.97 7.25 -32.99
C MET A 794 3.90 6.36 -34.25
N SER A 795 4.65 6.64 -35.31
CA SER A 795 4.57 5.88 -36.58
C SER A 795 5.14 4.45 -36.47
N ILE A 796 6.24 4.28 -35.73
CA ILE A 796 6.94 2.99 -35.59
C ILE A 796 6.13 1.98 -34.75
N ARG A 797 5.37 2.46 -33.77
CA ARG A 797 4.50 1.63 -32.93
C ARG A 797 3.43 0.93 -33.76
N GLU A 798 2.92 1.59 -34.78
CA GLU A 798 1.86 1.03 -35.62
C GLU A 798 2.38 -0.08 -36.54
N ILE A 799 3.62 0.02 -37.01
CA ILE A 799 4.27 -1.03 -37.82
C ILE A 799 4.41 -2.33 -37.02
N PHE A 800 4.87 -2.26 -35.77
CA PHE A 800 5.02 -3.46 -34.94
C PHE A 800 3.69 -4.07 -34.46
N ARG A 801 2.61 -3.28 -34.44
CA ARG A 801 1.24 -3.77 -34.20
C ARG A 801 0.68 -4.46 -35.43
N THR A 802 0.75 -3.80 -36.58
CA THR A 802 0.21 -4.30 -37.86
C THR A 802 0.94 -5.55 -38.35
N THR A 803 2.24 -5.67 -38.09
CA THR A 803 3.04 -6.86 -38.45
C THR A 803 2.89 -8.02 -37.47
N GLY A 804 2.13 -7.86 -36.38
CA GLY A 804 1.86 -8.93 -35.42
C GLY A 804 2.98 -9.20 -34.40
N VAL A 805 4.05 -8.40 -34.38
CA VAL A 805 5.13 -8.51 -33.39
C VAL A 805 4.63 -8.15 -31.98
N ARG A 806 3.75 -7.14 -31.86
CA ARG A 806 3.11 -6.73 -30.59
C ARG A 806 1.63 -6.35 -30.78
N PRO A 807 0.71 -7.34 -30.85
CA PRO A 807 -0.71 -7.09 -31.09
C PRO A 807 -1.46 -6.49 -29.88
N GLU A 808 -1.03 -6.79 -28.64
CA GLU A 808 -1.74 -6.38 -27.40
C GLU A 808 -1.30 -5.01 -26.82
N GLY A 809 -0.43 -4.27 -27.53
CA GLY A 809 0.00 -2.92 -27.14
C GLY A 809 1.43 -2.83 -26.58
N PHE A 810 1.80 -1.63 -26.15
CA PHE A 810 3.16 -1.26 -25.71
C PHE A 810 3.15 -0.88 -24.22
N SER A 811 3.11 -1.87 -23.33
CA SER A 811 3.21 -1.65 -21.88
C SER A 811 4.68 -1.58 -21.45
N LEU A 812 5.38 -0.53 -21.87
CA LEU A 812 6.79 -0.30 -21.55
C LEU A 812 6.92 0.34 -20.15
N PRO A 813 7.52 -0.33 -19.16
CA PRO A 813 7.74 0.26 -17.84
C PRO A 813 8.56 1.56 -17.96
N ARG A 814 8.21 2.59 -17.17
CA ARG A 814 8.95 3.87 -17.04
C ARG A 814 8.86 4.86 -18.22
N GLN A 815 7.93 4.70 -19.17
CA GLN A 815 7.72 5.71 -20.23
C GLN A 815 7.06 7.01 -19.76
N HIS A 816 6.33 7.02 -18.64
CA HIS A 816 5.66 8.23 -18.13
C HIS A 816 6.65 9.36 -17.84
N SER A 817 7.85 9.04 -17.35
CA SER A 817 8.93 10.00 -17.10
C SER A 817 9.36 10.75 -18.38
N LEU A 818 9.27 10.13 -19.57
CA LEU A 818 9.66 10.75 -20.84
C LEU A 818 8.80 11.97 -21.21
N MET A 819 7.55 12.05 -20.73
CA MET A 819 6.67 13.22 -20.96
C MET A 819 7.19 14.48 -20.25
N HIS A 820 7.87 14.32 -19.10
CA HIS A 820 8.44 15.43 -18.33
C HIS A 820 9.75 15.98 -18.95
N TYR A 821 10.39 15.24 -19.86
CA TYR A 821 11.70 15.60 -20.41
C TYR A 821 11.64 16.24 -21.80
N HIS A 822 10.47 16.26 -22.46
CA HIS A 822 10.32 16.84 -23.79
C HIS A 822 10.83 18.28 -23.84
N ARG A 823 10.44 19.09 -22.85
CA ARG A 823 10.86 20.49 -22.74
C ARG A 823 12.37 20.63 -22.49
N MET A 824 12.94 19.83 -21.59
CA MET A 824 14.39 19.82 -21.30
C MET A 824 15.23 19.38 -22.51
N ILE A 825 14.76 18.40 -23.29
CA ILE A 825 15.46 17.95 -24.50
C ILE A 825 15.48 19.03 -25.58
N TRP A 826 14.42 19.85 -25.66
CA TRP A 826 14.32 20.99 -26.58
C TRP A 826 15.13 22.19 -26.11
N GLU A 827 15.14 22.49 -24.81
CA GLU A 827 15.86 23.64 -24.24
C GLU A 827 17.40 23.41 -24.19
N PHE A 828 17.87 22.16 -24.06
CA PHE A 828 19.31 21.86 -23.88
C PHE A 828 19.97 21.03 -25.00
N ALA A 829 19.29 20.83 -26.13
CA ALA A 829 19.80 20.17 -27.33
C ALA A 829 20.58 18.84 -27.09
N ALA A 830 19.84 17.72 -27.17
CA ALA A 830 20.30 16.32 -27.24
C ALA A 830 20.52 15.54 -25.91
N PRO A 831 20.00 14.29 -25.82
CA PRO A 831 19.97 13.48 -24.58
C PRO A 831 21.31 12.85 -24.17
N ASN A 832 22.44 13.24 -24.77
CA ASN A 832 23.73 12.61 -24.49
C ASN A 832 24.63 13.41 -23.53
N GLY A 833 24.29 14.67 -23.22
CA GLY A 833 25.06 15.52 -22.30
C GLY A 833 24.70 15.35 -20.83
N LEU A 834 23.41 15.16 -20.51
CA LEU A 834 22.90 15.16 -19.14
C LEU A 834 22.19 13.83 -18.81
N CYS A 835 22.98 12.79 -18.51
CA CYS A 835 22.47 11.47 -18.09
C CYS A 835 22.81 11.23 -16.61
N SER A 836 22.18 10.23 -15.98
CA SER A 836 22.54 9.67 -14.66
C SER A 836 24.04 9.38 -14.44
N SER A 837 24.86 9.40 -15.50
CA SER A 837 26.32 9.48 -15.43
C SER A 837 26.84 10.67 -14.62
N ILE A 838 26.09 11.77 -14.49
CA ILE A 838 26.45 12.92 -13.65
C ILE A 838 26.35 12.55 -12.17
N THR A 839 25.21 11.97 -11.78
CA THR A 839 25.02 11.45 -10.42
C THR A 839 25.95 10.27 -10.15
N GLU A 840 26.22 9.41 -11.13
CA GLU A 840 27.16 8.31 -10.98
C GLU A 840 28.61 8.80 -10.94
N SER A 841 29.01 9.84 -11.67
CA SER A 841 30.34 10.46 -11.57
C SER A 841 30.54 11.08 -10.20
N LYS A 842 29.56 11.86 -9.70
CA LYS A 842 29.59 12.40 -8.34
C LYS A 842 29.56 11.29 -7.29
N HIS A 843 28.84 10.20 -7.52
CA HIS A 843 28.84 9.02 -6.64
C HIS A 843 30.16 8.24 -6.71
N ILE A 844 30.84 8.20 -7.86
CA ILE A 844 32.20 7.65 -7.97
C ILE A 844 33.14 8.48 -7.11
N ASP A 845 33.13 9.80 -7.27
CA ASP A 845 34.04 10.71 -6.58
C ASP A 845 33.74 10.83 -5.08
N ALA A 846 32.47 10.87 -4.69
CA ALA A 846 32.04 11.04 -3.29
C ALA A 846 31.89 9.72 -2.54
N VAL A 847 31.71 8.59 -3.22
CA VAL A 847 31.43 7.30 -2.56
C VAL A 847 32.40 6.20 -3.02
N LYS A 848 32.46 5.84 -4.31
CA LYS A 848 33.24 4.66 -4.74
C LYS A 848 34.75 4.84 -4.53
N ASP A 849 35.30 6.00 -4.84
CA ASP A 849 36.74 6.27 -4.71
C ASP A 849 37.17 6.49 -3.25
N PRO A 850 36.43 7.24 -2.42
CA PRO A 850 36.66 7.29 -0.97
C PRO A 850 36.50 5.92 -0.31
N TRP A 851 35.51 5.12 -0.71
CA TRP A 851 35.34 3.74 -0.24
C TRP A 851 36.57 2.89 -0.60
N ARG A 852 37.07 2.99 -1.83
CA ARG A 852 38.31 2.31 -2.26
C ARG A 852 39.54 2.73 -1.47
N ARG A 853 39.59 3.98 -1.00
CA ARG A 853 40.67 4.54 -0.18
C ARG A 853 40.52 4.25 1.32
N SER A 854 39.33 3.87 1.77
CA SER A 854 39.05 3.51 3.17
C SER A 854 39.61 2.13 3.54
N SER A 855 39.79 1.88 4.84
CA SER A 855 40.16 0.55 5.35
C SER A 855 39.03 -0.47 5.30
N ARG A 856 37.82 -0.07 4.84
CA ARG A 856 36.58 -0.87 4.76
C ARG A 856 35.99 -1.32 6.11
N CYS A 857 36.60 -0.95 7.23
CA CYS A 857 36.07 -1.12 8.59
C CYS A 857 35.65 0.26 9.12
N ASP A 858 34.38 0.44 9.53
CA ASP A 858 33.77 1.75 9.84
C ASP A 858 34.05 2.83 8.78
N ALA A 859 33.91 2.43 7.51
CA ALA A 859 34.37 3.20 6.36
C ALA A 859 33.64 4.54 6.16
N VAL A 860 32.40 4.68 6.63
CA VAL A 860 31.57 5.88 6.39
C VAL A 860 32.25 7.13 6.97
N GLY A 861 32.78 7.06 8.20
CA GLY A 861 33.49 8.19 8.80
C GLY A 861 34.77 8.56 8.03
N GLN A 862 35.51 7.57 7.55
CA GLN A 862 36.73 7.78 6.75
C GLN A 862 36.42 8.39 5.37
N MET A 863 35.32 7.96 4.75
CA MET A 863 34.87 8.48 3.46
C MET A 863 34.45 9.95 3.57
N LEU A 864 33.67 10.30 4.61
CA LEU A 864 33.24 11.68 4.87
C LEU A 864 34.44 12.61 5.11
N VAL A 865 35.44 12.18 5.89
CA VAL A 865 36.67 12.96 6.12
C VAL A 865 37.48 13.12 4.83
N THR A 866 37.53 12.09 3.99
CA THR A 866 38.23 12.14 2.70
C THR A 866 37.58 13.15 1.76
N ASN A 867 36.25 13.14 1.66
CA ASN A 867 35.51 14.12 0.86
C ASN A 867 35.73 15.54 1.37
N GLN A 868 35.61 15.76 2.68
CA GLN A 868 35.82 17.07 3.30
C GLN A 868 37.23 17.63 3.01
N ARG A 869 38.26 16.78 2.97
CA ARG A 869 39.63 17.20 2.61
C ARG A 869 39.76 17.54 1.14
N ASN A 870 39.17 16.75 0.25
CA ASN A 870 39.21 17.02 -1.19
C ASN A 870 38.48 18.33 -1.52
N ASP A 871 37.33 18.61 -0.90
CA ASP A 871 36.58 19.85 -1.10
C ASP A 871 37.37 21.07 -0.61
N LYS A 872 38.02 20.96 0.57
CA LYS A 872 38.90 22.02 1.08
C LYS A 872 40.09 22.27 0.16
N LEU A 873 40.72 21.23 -0.36
CA LEU A 873 41.81 21.35 -1.32
C LEU A 873 41.37 21.97 -2.65
N ALA A 874 40.18 21.61 -3.16
CA ALA A 874 39.61 22.20 -4.36
C ALA A 874 39.32 23.70 -4.16
N ALA A 875 38.70 24.07 -3.04
CA ALA A 875 38.44 25.47 -2.70
C ALA A 875 39.73 26.28 -2.53
N SER A 876 40.74 25.73 -1.84
CA SER A 876 42.06 26.37 -1.74
C SER A 876 42.73 26.52 -3.09
N ARG A 877 42.57 25.55 -4.00
CA ARG A 877 43.18 25.61 -5.34
C ARG A 877 42.56 26.70 -6.21
N VAL A 878 41.25 26.91 -6.12
CA VAL A 878 40.56 28.03 -6.76
C VAL A 878 41.04 29.36 -6.17
N ASP A 879 41.06 29.47 -4.83
CA ASP A 879 41.55 30.68 -4.13
C ASP A 879 43.01 31.00 -4.49
N PHE A 880 43.87 29.99 -4.61
CA PHE A 880 45.27 30.18 -5.02
C PHE A 880 45.39 30.53 -6.51
N ASN A 881 44.53 29.99 -7.38
CA ASN A 881 44.53 30.33 -8.79
C ASN A 881 44.04 31.77 -9.03
N ASP A 882 42.97 32.19 -8.37
CA ASP A 882 42.42 33.56 -8.46
C ASP A 882 43.39 34.62 -7.93
N ARG A 883 44.27 34.22 -7.01
CA ARG A 883 45.37 35.05 -6.50
C ARG A 883 46.64 34.97 -7.36
N GLY A 884 46.61 34.23 -8.47
CA GLY A 884 47.77 34.00 -9.35
C GLY A 884 48.91 33.21 -8.70
N MET A 885 48.67 32.58 -7.54
CA MET A 885 49.69 31.86 -6.76
C MET A 885 50.04 30.49 -7.33
N LEU A 886 49.30 30.04 -8.35
CA LEU A 886 49.54 28.79 -9.08
C LEU A 886 50.11 29.01 -10.48
N ASP A 887 50.30 30.26 -10.90
CA ASP A 887 50.93 30.60 -12.18
C ASP A 887 52.46 30.67 -12.02
N GLY A 888 53.15 29.72 -12.67
CA GLY A 888 54.59 29.58 -12.63
C GLY A 888 55.10 28.62 -11.55
N THR A 889 56.34 28.16 -11.70
CA THR A 889 57.00 27.33 -10.67
C THR A 889 57.65 28.23 -9.63
N CYS A 890 57.57 27.83 -8.34
CA CYS A 890 58.11 28.59 -7.19
C CYS A 890 59.64 28.80 -7.22
N LEU A 891 60.32 28.28 -8.25
CA LEU A 891 61.78 28.35 -8.45
C LEU A 891 62.20 29.52 -9.35
N LEU A 892 61.29 30.10 -10.14
CA LEU A 892 61.62 31.14 -11.12
C LEU A 892 62.12 32.46 -10.48
N PRO A 893 61.49 32.99 -9.41
CA PRO A 893 61.96 34.24 -8.80
C PRO A 893 63.33 34.10 -8.12
N HIS A 894 63.68 32.91 -7.65
CA HIS A 894 64.93 32.65 -6.92
C HIS A 894 66.13 32.47 -7.85
N ILE A 895 65.91 32.09 -9.12
CA ILE A 895 66.95 31.97 -10.14
C ILE A 895 67.30 33.35 -10.73
N LEU A 896 66.30 34.22 -10.92
CA LEU A 896 66.50 35.55 -11.51
C LEU A 896 67.18 36.57 -10.57
N LEU A 897 67.23 36.31 -9.26
CA LEU A 897 67.85 37.18 -8.26
C LEU A 897 69.38 36.97 -8.09
N TYR A 898 69.96 35.93 -8.71
CA TYR A 898 71.37 35.56 -8.55
C TYR A 898 72.18 35.50 -9.86
N SER A 899 71.65 36.01 -10.97
CA SER A 899 72.37 36.06 -12.26
C SER A 899 72.78 37.50 -12.58
N ASP A 900 74.08 37.72 -12.81
CA ASP A 900 74.67 39.02 -13.20
C ASP A 900 74.31 39.35 -14.66
N PRO A 901 74.10 40.63 -15.07
CA PRO A 901 73.55 40.98 -16.39
C PRO A 901 74.45 40.76 -17.60
N ASP A 902 75.75 40.51 -17.43
CA ASP A 902 76.75 40.53 -18.52
C ASP A 902 77.45 39.17 -18.78
N GLU A 903 76.95 38.06 -18.23
CA GLU A 903 77.36 36.71 -18.67
C GLU A 903 76.29 36.09 -19.60
N ASP A 904 76.70 35.73 -20.82
CA ASP A 904 75.85 35.00 -21.78
C ASP A 904 75.36 33.69 -21.17
N LEU A 905 74.04 33.60 -20.96
CA LEU A 905 73.37 32.43 -20.40
C LEU A 905 73.52 31.20 -21.31
N ASP A 906 73.93 30.07 -20.72
CA ASP A 906 74.01 28.75 -21.35
C ASP A 906 72.70 28.38 -22.08
N PRO A 907 72.71 27.92 -23.36
CA PRO A 907 71.51 27.53 -24.10
C PRO A 907 70.65 26.47 -23.41
N GLU A 908 71.20 25.75 -22.43
CA GLU A 908 70.47 24.78 -21.62
C GLU A 908 69.62 25.44 -20.51
N LEU A 909 69.93 26.66 -20.07
CA LEU A 909 69.15 27.42 -19.08
C LEU A 909 67.93 28.12 -19.69
N VAL A 910 67.99 28.52 -20.98
CA VAL A 910 66.81 28.99 -21.74
C VAL A 910 65.81 27.85 -21.99
N ARG A 911 66.27 26.59 -22.00
CA ARG A 911 65.36 25.43 -21.99
C ARG A 911 64.63 25.26 -20.64
N ILE A 912 65.17 25.79 -19.54
CA ILE A 912 64.57 25.74 -18.21
C ILE A 912 63.54 26.87 -17.97
N THR A 913 63.62 27.98 -18.70
CA THR A 913 62.57 29.01 -18.67
C THR A 913 61.38 28.67 -19.57
N ASN A 914 61.56 27.89 -20.64
CA ASN A 914 60.47 27.31 -21.44
C ASN A 914 59.98 25.94 -20.92
N LEU A 915 60.19 25.67 -19.63
CA LEU A 915 59.79 24.44 -18.94
C LEU A 915 58.44 24.58 -18.21
N GLY A 916 57.61 25.53 -18.64
CA GLY A 916 56.16 25.50 -18.39
C GLY A 916 55.45 24.29 -19.03
N GLU A 917 56.14 23.52 -19.87
CA GLU A 917 55.59 22.35 -20.56
C GLU A 917 56.06 20.97 -20.02
N ILE A 918 56.89 20.85 -18.96
CA ILE A 918 57.36 19.52 -18.48
C ILE A 918 57.32 19.33 -16.95
N VAL A 919 56.19 19.67 -16.31
CA VAL A 919 55.71 18.90 -15.14
C VAL A 919 54.57 17.99 -15.57
N ASN A 920 54.88 17.12 -16.54
CA ASN A 920 54.17 15.87 -16.81
C ASN A 920 55.23 14.80 -17.09
N LYS A 921 56.09 14.49 -16.10
CA LYS A 921 56.60 13.12 -16.03
C LYS A 921 55.42 12.25 -15.59
N PRO A 922 55.15 11.15 -16.30
CA PRO A 922 53.92 10.39 -16.13
C PRO A 922 53.96 9.72 -14.75
N VAL A 923 53.11 10.20 -13.84
CA VAL A 923 52.62 9.35 -12.76
C VAL A 923 52.03 8.12 -13.43
N LYS A 924 52.51 6.93 -13.01
CA LYS A 924 52.12 5.61 -13.49
C LYS A 924 50.70 5.59 -14.09
N ARG A 925 50.66 5.41 -15.42
CA ARG A 925 49.50 5.16 -16.28
C ARG A 925 48.25 4.68 -15.50
N LYS A 926 47.37 5.60 -15.13
CA LYS A 926 45.93 5.39 -15.32
C LYS A 926 45.68 5.69 -16.80
N LYS A 927 44.91 4.84 -17.50
CA LYS A 927 44.54 4.99 -18.91
C LYS A 927 43.97 6.40 -19.16
N GLN A 928 44.83 7.34 -19.52
CA GLN A 928 44.42 8.63 -20.03
C GLN A 928 44.07 8.37 -21.48
N TYR A 929 42.80 8.53 -21.83
CA TYR A 929 42.36 8.41 -23.20
C TYR A 929 43.13 9.46 -24.02
N ASP A 930 43.72 9.06 -25.16
CA ASP A 930 44.46 9.95 -26.08
C ASP A 930 43.61 11.12 -26.64
N ASN A 931 42.32 11.18 -26.28
CA ASN A 931 41.36 12.22 -26.64
C ASN A 931 40.69 12.76 -25.37
N GLY A 932 40.44 14.07 -25.28
CA GLY A 932 39.85 14.63 -24.07
C GLY A 932 39.73 16.16 -24.04
N ALA A 933 39.19 16.65 -22.91
CA ALA A 933 38.99 18.05 -22.61
C ALA A 933 40.33 18.79 -22.43
N LEU A 934 40.45 19.97 -23.04
CA LEU A 934 41.56 20.90 -22.85
C LEU A 934 41.05 22.24 -22.30
N PRO A 935 41.69 22.81 -21.27
CA PRO A 935 41.53 24.22 -20.95
C PRO A 935 42.35 25.02 -21.99
N GLY A 936 41.69 25.82 -22.83
CA GLY A 936 42.36 26.57 -23.89
C GLY A 936 41.58 27.81 -24.33
N PRO A 937 42.24 28.80 -24.97
CA PRO A 937 41.57 30.01 -25.45
C PRO A 937 40.51 29.66 -26.50
N THR A 938 39.33 30.29 -26.39
CA THR A 938 38.14 30.02 -27.20
C THR A 938 38.38 30.31 -28.69
N VAL A 939 38.78 29.29 -29.45
CA VAL A 939 38.92 29.31 -30.91
C VAL A 939 38.03 28.20 -31.50
N LEU A 940 37.36 28.46 -32.62
CA LEU A 940 36.43 27.52 -33.27
C LEU A 940 37.06 26.13 -33.50
N SER A 941 38.24 26.10 -34.13
CA SER A 941 39.06 24.90 -34.27
C SER A 941 40.49 25.25 -34.69
N TYR A 942 41.46 24.41 -34.33
CA TYR A 942 42.81 24.46 -34.88
C TYR A 942 43.43 23.05 -34.91
N VAL A 943 44.37 22.81 -35.82
CA VAL A 943 45.03 21.51 -35.98
C VAL A 943 46.54 21.66 -35.80
N VAL A 944 47.12 20.80 -34.95
CA VAL A 944 48.57 20.79 -34.66
C VAL A 944 49.16 19.46 -35.09
N MET A 945 50.24 19.48 -35.87
CA MET A 945 50.96 18.25 -36.24
C MET A 945 51.61 17.58 -35.03
N ALA A 946 51.90 16.28 -35.14
CA ALA A 946 52.68 15.58 -34.13
C ALA A 946 54.05 16.24 -33.90
N ALA A 947 54.51 16.25 -32.64
CA ALA A 947 55.77 16.91 -32.26
C ALA A 947 57.02 16.29 -32.88
N THR A 948 56.95 15.05 -33.38
CA THR A 948 58.11 14.33 -33.91
C THR A 948 57.88 13.93 -35.37
N ALA A 949 58.73 14.44 -36.26
CA ALA A 949 58.76 14.06 -37.66
C ALA A 949 59.31 12.64 -37.85
N GLN A 950 58.81 11.93 -38.85
CA GLN A 950 59.29 10.60 -39.22
C GLN A 950 60.60 10.72 -40.01
N THR A 951 61.63 9.98 -39.57
CA THR A 951 62.99 10.06 -40.14
C THR A 951 63.25 9.05 -41.25
N GLN A 952 62.35 8.09 -41.45
CA GLN A 952 62.49 6.96 -42.38
C GLN A 952 62.03 7.27 -43.81
N HIS A 953 61.47 8.46 -44.05
CA HIS A 953 60.94 8.87 -45.35
C HIS A 953 61.89 9.78 -46.12
N SER A 954 61.75 9.77 -47.45
CA SER A 954 62.48 10.66 -48.34
C SER A 954 62.18 12.14 -48.06
N ARG A 955 63.22 12.99 -48.05
CA ARG A 955 63.09 14.44 -47.76
C ARG A 955 62.78 15.31 -48.97
N THR A 956 62.75 14.74 -50.18
CA THR A 956 62.44 15.44 -51.43
C THR A 956 61.05 15.04 -51.93
N ALA A 957 60.30 16.00 -52.49
CA ALA A 957 58.91 15.78 -52.91
C ALA A 957 58.75 14.69 -53.98
N GLU A 958 59.67 14.60 -54.93
CA GLU A 958 59.63 13.62 -56.03
C GLU A 958 59.88 12.19 -55.53
N ALA A 959 60.91 11.99 -54.70
CA ALA A 959 61.20 10.69 -54.11
C ALA A 959 60.11 10.26 -53.12
N LEU A 960 59.60 11.20 -52.31
CA LEU A 960 58.51 10.95 -51.37
C LEU A 960 57.20 10.59 -52.10
N GLY A 961 56.89 11.29 -53.20
CA GLY A 961 55.72 11.00 -54.03
C GLY A 961 55.77 9.58 -54.61
N ASN A 962 56.92 9.14 -55.11
CA ASN A 962 57.12 7.78 -55.60
C ASN A 962 57.03 6.73 -54.48
N GLU A 963 57.55 7.05 -53.28
CA GLU A 963 57.53 6.17 -52.10
C GLU A 963 56.10 5.88 -51.60
N ILE A 964 55.22 6.89 -51.62
CA ILE A 964 53.84 6.78 -51.12
C ILE A 964 52.82 6.41 -52.20
N GLY A 965 53.25 6.20 -53.45
CA GLY A 965 52.36 5.85 -54.57
C GLY A 965 51.62 7.04 -55.23
N HIS A 966 52.09 8.27 -55.02
CA HIS A 966 51.54 9.51 -55.60
C HIS A 966 52.65 10.35 -56.27
N PRO A 967 53.08 10.01 -57.51
CA PRO A 967 54.20 10.68 -58.20
C PRO A 967 53.92 12.17 -58.50
N GLN A 968 52.65 12.57 -58.55
CA GLN A 968 52.20 13.94 -58.78
C GLN A 968 52.38 14.88 -57.56
N LEU A 969 52.91 14.39 -56.43
CA LEU A 969 53.04 15.19 -55.20
C LEU A 969 53.80 16.50 -55.41
N LEU A 970 54.88 16.49 -56.20
CA LEU A 970 55.65 17.70 -56.50
C LEU A 970 54.82 18.73 -57.29
N GLU A 971 54.03 18.29 -58.27
CA GLU A 971 53.10 19.14 -59.02
C GLU A 971 52.02 19.74 -58.12
N LEU A 972 51.43 18.93 -57.23
CA LEU A 972 50.39 19.39 -56.30
C LEU A 972 50.92 20.42 -55.29
N ILE A 973 52.16 20.26 -54.80
CA ILE A 973 52.80 21.26 -53.91
C ILE A 973 53.03 22.57 -54.65
N ARG A 974 53.47 22.53 -55.92
CA ARG A 974 53.70 23.74 -56.72
C ARG A 974 52.39 24.49 -57.01
N ARG A 975 51.31 23.78 -57.32
CA ARG A 975 49.98 24.36 -57.49
C ARG A 975 49.43 24.94 -56.19
N PHE A 976 49.56 24.23 -55.08
CA PHE A 976 49.23 24.75 -53.75
C PHE A 976 50.01 26.03 -53.42
N LEU A 977 51.30 26.08 -53.73
CA LEU A 977 52.12 27.29 -53.52
C LEU A 977 51.69 28.45 -54.41
N TYR A 978 51.21 28.19 -55.62
CA TYR A 978 50.63 29.23 -56.48
C TYR A 978 49.39 29.85 -55.81
N ASP A 979 48.47 29.02 -55.30
CA ASP A 979 47.25 29.47 -54.60
C ASP A 979 47.57 30.29 -53.34
N GLN A 980 48.59 29.88 -52.58
CA GLN A 980 49.00 30.58 -51.36
C GLN A 980 49.72 31.91 -51.63
N LEU A 981 50.43 32.03 -52.75
CA LEU A 981 51.18 33.25 -53.11
C LEU A 981 50.34 34.25 -53.91
N ASN A 982 49.26 33.81 -54.55
CA ASN A 982 48.37 34.63 -55.37
C ASN A 982 46.88 34.47 -54.97
N PRO A 983 46.49 34.86 -53.74
CA PRO A 983 45.13 34.65 -53.23
C PRO A 983 44.02 35.43 -53.99
N ASP A 984 44.37 36.50 -54.71
CA ASP A 984 43.43 37.34 -55.50
C ASP A 984 43.32 36.92 -56.98
N SER A 985 43.96 35.82 -57.38
CA SER A 985 43.90 35.32 -58.77
C SER A 985 42.48 34.86 -59.13
N ALA A 986 42.03 35.20 -60.35
CA ALA A 986 40.73 34.76 -60.87
C ALA A 986 40.70 33.27 -61.26
N LEU A 987 41.86 32.63 -61.39
CA LEU A 987 42.00 31.21 -61.72
C LEU A 987 42.67 30.45 -60.57
N PRO A 988 42.13 29.31 -60.12
CA PRO A 988 42.75 28.44 -59.13
C PRO A 988 43.98 27.74 -59.73
N GLY A 989 44.98 27.44 -58.92
CA GLY A 989 46.27 26.86 -59.31
C GLY A 989 46.17 25.49 -59.98
N LEU A 990 45.02 24.82 -59.89
CA LEU A 990 44.69 23.60 -60.64
C LEU A 990 44.55 23.84 -62.16
N ASP A 991 44.13 25.03 -62.58
CA ASP A 991 43.88 25.39 -63.98
C ASP A 991 45.03 26.19 -64.61
N VAL A 992 46.11 26.41 -63.86
CA VAL A 992 47.32 27.14 -64.30
C VAL A 992 48.37 26.17 -64.83
N ASP A 993 49.04 26.54 -65.92
CA ASP A 993 50.12 25.74 -66.49
C ASP A 993 51.29 25.61 -65.51
N LEU A 994 51.87 24.41 -65.43
CA LEU A 994 52.96 24.05 -64.52
C LEU A 994 54.21 24.92 -64.69
N ALA A 995 54.40 25.53 -65.86
CA ALA A 995 55.50 26.46 -66.11
C ALA A 995 55.34 27.79 -65.33
N GLU A 996 54.11 28.21 -65.03
CA GLU A 996 53.79 29.43 -64.29
C GLU A 996 53.74 29.21 -62.77
N CYS A 997 53.69 27.96 -62.32
CA CYS A 997 53.74 27.62 -60.89
C CYS A 997 55.15 27.79 -60.29
N PRO A 998 55.27 28.22 -59.01
CA PRO A 998 56.56 28.35 -58.32
C PRO A 998 57.39 27.05 -58.37
N ILE A 999 58.70 27.17 -58.54
CA ILE A 999 59.62 26.02 -58.48
C ILE A 999 59.81 25.61 -57.01
N PHE A 1000 59.79 24.31 -56.72
CA PHE A 1000 59.91 23.78 -55.36
C PHE A 1000 61.06 22.76 -55.24
N HIS A 1001 62.06 23.07 -54.40
CA HIS A 1001 63.21 22.21 -54.11
C HIS A 1001 63.50 22.06 -52.60
N GLU A 1002 62.57 22.47 -51.75
CA GLU A 1002 62.76 22.48 -50.28
C GLU A 1002 62.64 21.08 -49.66
N GLN A 1003 63.20 20.92 -48.46
CA GLN A 1003 63.10 19.66 -47.71
C GLN A 1003 61.73 19.51 -47.03
N ILE A 1004 61.15 18.31 -47.15
CA ILE A 1004 59.87 17.92 -46.56
C ILE A 1004 60.10 17.08 -45.31
N SER A 1005 59.34 17.37 -44.25
CA SER A 1005 59.20 16.54 -43.05
C SER A 1005 57.83 15.87 -43.00
N VAL A 1006 57.79 14.56 -42.76
CA VAL A 1006 56.55 13.74 -42.78
C VAL A 1006 56.06 13.43 -41.36
N PHE A 1007 54.75 13.39 -41.17
CA PHE A 1007 54.08 13.07 -39.90
C PHE A 1007 52.94 12.06 -40.12
N TYR A 1008 52.73 11.14 -39.18
CA TYR A 1008 51.66 10.14 -39.25
C TYR A 1008 50.36 10.55 -38.56
N SER A 1009 50.36 11.67 -37.84
CA SER A 1009 49.17 12.14 -37.14
C SER A 1009 49.19 13.65 -36.92
N ALA A 1010 48.00 14.22 -36.84
CA ALA A 1010 47.76 15.58 -36.37
C ALA A 1010 46.66 15.54 -35.30
N ALA A 1011 46.65 16.52 -34.39
CA ALA A 1011 45.62 16.69 -33.39
C ALA A 1011 44.73 17.86 -33.75
N ALA A 1012 43.45 17.60 -33.99
CA ALA A 1012 42.43 18.61 -34.17
C ALA A 1012 41.81 18.96 -32.81
N SER A 1013 41.86 20.23 -32.44
CA SER A 1013 41.22 20.76 -31.24
C SER A 1013 40.09 21.70 -31.67
N TYR A 1014 38.89 21.50 -31.16
CA TYR A 1014 37.72 22.32 -31.50
C TYR A 1014 36.88 22.66 -30.28
N TYR A 1015 36.10 23.73 -30.38
CA TYR A 1015 35.20 24.17 -29.32
C TYR A 1015 34.07 23.15 -29.09
N ALA A 1016 33.93 22.68 -27.86
CA ALA A 1016 33.07 21.56 -27.49
C ALA A 1016 32.66 21.63 -26.01
N PRO A 1017 31.74 22.55 -25.66
CA PRO A 1017 31.32 22.76 -24.28
C PRO A 1017 30.66 21.50 -23.72
N SER A 1018 31.13 21.04 -22.56
CA SER A 1018 30.65 19.81 -21.92
C SER A 1018 30.96 19.84 -20.42
N ASP A 1019 30.23 19.09 -19.59
CA ASP A 1019 30.46 18.99 -18.14
C ASP A 1019 31.94 18.75 -17.73
N PRO A 1020 32.72 17.84 -18.36
CA PRO A 1020 34.13 17.67 -18.03
C PRO A 1020 35.05 18.80 -18.55
N SER A 1021 34.59 19.62 -19.49
CA SER A 1021 35.38 20.67 -20.15
C SER A 1021 34.97 22.09 -19.74
N GLY A 1022 33.80 22.25 -19.08
CA GLY A 1022 33.20 23.54 -18.75
C GLY A 1022 32.55 24.25 -19.95
N THR A 1023 31.93 25.40 -19.69
CA THR A 1023 31.29 26.25 -20.72
C THR A 1023 32.28 26.86 -21.73
N SER A 1024 33.57 26.88 -21.38
CA SER A 1024 34.69 27.35 -22.19
C SER A 1024 35.60 26.20 -22.69
N GLY A 1025 35.15 24.95 -22.62
CA GLY A 1025 35.97 23.77 -22.88
C GLY A 1025 36.23 23.46 -24.36
N MET A 1026 37.46 23.07 -24.68
CA MET A 1026 37.84 22.53 -26.00
C MET A 1026 37.99 21.01 -25.94
N HIS A 1027 37.71 20.32 -27.05
CA HIS A 1027 37.92 18.88 -27.20
C HIS A 1027 39.02 18.58 -28.24
N ARG A 1028 39.92 17.65 -27.91
CA ARG A 1028 41.02 17.23 -28.79
C ARG A 1028 40.79 15.82 -29.35
N GLU A 1029 40.87 15.69 -30.66
CA GLU A 1029 40.84 14.43 -31.42
C GLU A 1029 42.12 14.24 -32.24
N HIS A 1030 42.58 13.00 -32.37
CA HIS A 1030 43.72 12.66 -33.23
C HIS A 1030 43.28 12.15 -34.61
N LEU A 1031 43.74 12.85 -35.66
CA LEU A 1031 43.67 12.46 -37.07
C LEU A 1031 44.90 11.62 -37.43
N ARG A 1032 44.71 10.48 -38.09
CA ARG A 1032 45.79 9.55 -38.44
C ARG A 1032 45.90 9.33 -39.94
N ALA A 1033 47.14 9.36 -40.42
CA ALA A 1033 47.55 8.96 -41.76
C ALA A 1033 48.76 8.03 -41.62
N THR A 1034 48.50 6.81 -41.11
CA THR A 1034 49.55 5.84 -40.76
C THR A 1034 49.53 4.68 -41.76
N PRO A 1035 50.61 4.45 -42.54
CA PRO A 1035 50.69 3.37 -43.51
C PRO A 1035 50.60 1.96 -42.89
N LEU A 1036 51.03 1.82 -41.64
CA LEU A 1036 50.98 0.55 -40.90
C LEU A 1036 50.48 0.78 -39.46
N TRP A 1037 49.18 0.63 -39.23
CA TRP A 1037 48.58 0.79 -37.91
C TRP A 1037 48.57 -0.55 -37.18
N TRP A 1038 49.19 -0.62 -35.98
CA TRP A 1038 49.32 -1.86 -35.16
C TRP A 1038 49.92 -3.07 -35.89
N HIS A 1039 50.75 -2.84 -36.90
CA HIS A 1039 51.32 -3.90 -37.76
C HIS A 1039 50.29 -4.74 -38.53
N THR A 1040 49.05 -4.28 -38.67
CA THR A 1040 47.98 -5.05 -39.34
C THR A 1040 47.58 -4.47 -40.69
N ALA A 1041 47.23 -3.18 -40.77
CA ALA A 1041 46.70 -2.56 -41.99
C ALA A 1041 46.90 -1.03 -41.97
N PRO A 1042 46.86 -0.35 -43.13
CA PRO A 1042 46.89 1.10 -43.20
C PRO A 1042 45.67 1.73 -42.52
N ARG A 1043 45.85 2.93 -41.96
CA ARG A 1043 44.79 3.75 -41.38
C ARG A 1043 44.91 5.19 -41.85
N PHE A 1044 43.97 5.58 -42.71
CA PHE A 1044 43.80 6.92 -43.25
C PHE A 1044 42.43 7.43 -42.81
N ASP A 1045 42.42 8.31 -41.80
CA ASP A 1045 41.21 8.88 -41.24
C ASP A 1045 40.60 9.93 -42.21
N CYS A 1046 39.28 10.12 -42.13
CA CYS A 1046 38.57 11.16 -42.88
C CYS A 1046 38.36 12.40 -42.01
N ALA A 1047 38.27 13.58 -42.61
CA ALA A 1047 38.09 14.86 -41.93
C ALA A 1047 37.14 15.80 -42.67
N PHE A 1048 36.54 16.72 -41.93
CA PHE A 1048 35.76 17.83 -42.49
C PHE A 1048 36.68 19.02 -42.77
N VAL A 1049 36.55 19.57 -43.98
CA VAL A 1049 37.29 20.75 -44.46
C VAL A 1049 36.30 21.88 -44.70
N LYS A 1050 36.67 23.10 -44.29
CA LYS A 1050 35.86 24.30 -44.51
C LYS A 1050 35.95 24.75 -45.98
N SER A 1051 34.85 24.67 -46.71
CA SER A 1051 34.80 24.95 -48.16
C SER A 1051 34.21 26.35 -48.47
N SER A 1052 33.23 26.80 -47.68
CA SER A 1052 32.62 28.14 -47.83
C SER A 1052 32.50 28.81 -46.45
N PRO A 1053 33.15 29.96 -46.20
CA PRO A 1053 33.15 30.60 -44.89
C PRO A 1053 31.79 31.10 -44.41
N ASP A 1054 30.90 31.43 -45.35
CA ASP A 1054 29.65 32.14 -45.09
C ASP A 1054 28.42 31.22 -44.96
N VAL A 1055 28.60 29.91 -45.16
CA VAL A 1055 27.52 28.92 -45.10
C VAL A 1055 27.72 28.01 -43.88
N HIS A 1056 26.76 28.03 -42.96
CA HIS A 1056 26.78 27.18 -41.77
C HIS A 1056 26.27 25.75 -42.06
N GLY A 1057 26.74 24.79 -41.25
CA GLY A 1057 26.36 23.37 -41.32
C GLY A 1057 27.03 22.61 -42.47
N ILE A 1058 26.52 21.41 -42.76
CA ILE A 1058 27.13 20.45 -43.69
C ILE A 1058 27.28 20.98 -45.12
N ARG A 1059 26.53 22.02 -45.50
CA ARG A 1059 26.61 22.66 -46.83
C ARG A 1059 27.82 23.58 -46.99
N GLY A 1060 28.45 24.01 -45.90
CA GLY A 1060 29.72 24.75 -45.91
C GLY A 1060 30.95 23.87 -45.68
N LEU A 1061 30.75 22.55 -45.51
CA LEU A 1061 31.78 21.57 -45.18
C LEU A 1061 31.89 20.51 -46.28
N ASP A 1062 33.12 20.21 -46.66
CA ASP A 1062 33.44 19.08 -47.54
C ASP A 1062 34.16 17.99 -46.77
N VAL A 1063 34.12 16.76 -47.28
CA VAL A 1063 34.73 15.59 -46.64
C VAL A 1063 35.93 15.13 -47.44
N VAL A 1064 37.05 14.93 -46.73
CA VAL A 1064 38.29 14.45 -47.33
C VAL A 1064 38.85 13.25 -46.59
N ARG A 1065 39.59 12.39 -47.30
CA ARG A 1065 40.43 11.34 -46.72
C ARG A 1065 41.89 11.81 -46.69
N ILE A 1066 42.53 11.72 -45.53
CA ILE A 1066 43.90 12.20 -45.36
C ILE A 1066 44.90 11.08 -45.67
N HIS A 1067 45.76 11.29 -46.66
CA HIS A 1067 46.78 10.32 -47.08
C HIS A 1067 48.15 10.60 -46.47
N LEU A 1068 48.52 11.87 -46.27
CA LEU A 1068 49.83 12.25 -45.73
C LEU A 1068 49.75 13.59 -44.99
N PHE A 1069 50.40 13.69 -43.81
CA PHE A 1069 50.72 14.98 -43.20
C PHE A 1069 52.19 15.31 -43.45
N PHE A 1070 52.48 16.50 -43.92
CA PHE A 1070 53.85 16.94 -44.18
C PHE A 1070 54.01 18.44 -43.97
N SER A 1071 55.26 18.88 -43.80
CA SER A 1071 55.56 20.30 -43.73
C SER A 1071 56.90 20.63 -44.36
N PHE A 1072 57.02 21.87 -44.84
CA PHE A 1072 58.25 22.41 -45.41
C PHE A 1072 58.38 23.89 -45.02
N LYS A 1073 59.56 24.46 -45.26
CA LYS A 1073 59.83 25.89 -45.05
C LYS A 1073 60.20 26.55 -46.37
N LEU A 1074 59.53 27.65 -46.71
CA LEU A 1074 59.85 28.45 -47.90
C LEU A 1074 59.93 29.91 -47.48
N ARG A 1075 61.05 30.59 -47.79
CA ARG A 1075 61.31 32.01 -47.43
C ARG A 1075 61.10 32.32 -45.93
N GLY A 1076 61.44 31.38 -45.05
CA GLY A 1076 61.28 31.53 -43.60
C GLY A 1076 59.87 31.25 -43.05
N ILE A 1077 58.87 31.03 -43.90
CA ILE A 1077 57.50 30.68 -43.52
C ILE A 1077 57.37 29.15 -43.46
N HIS A 1078 56.74 28.64 -42.39
CA HIS A 1078 56.48 27.21 -42.20
C HIS A 1078 55.08 26.86 -42.72
N TYR A 1079 55.01 25.91 -43.63
CA TYR A 1079 53.75 25.46 -44.24
C TYR A 1079 53.39 24.06 -43.74
N PRO A 1080 52.42 23.93 -42.81
CA PRO A 1080 51.84 22.65 -42.43
C PRO A 1080 50.76 22.23 -43.45
N CYS A 1081 50.98 21.12 -44.14
CA CYS A 1081 50.13 20.66 -45.23
C CYS A 1081 49.63 19.22 -45.04
N ALA A 1082 48.47 18.93 -45.62
CA ALA A 1082 47.94 17.58 -45.74
C ALA A 1082 47.68 17.24 -47.21
N LEU A 1083 48.11 16.06 -47.66
CA LEU A 1083 47.70 15.48 -48.92
C LEU A 1083 46.37 14.77 -48.71
N VAL A 1084 45.34 15.19 -49.45
CA VAL A 1084 43.98 14.71 -49.25
C VAL A 1084 43.33 14.25 -50.55
N ARG A 1085 42.38 13.33 -50.41
CA ARG A 1085 41.49 12.88 -51.47
C ARG A 1085 40.06 13.34 -51.15
N TRP A 1086 39.41 14.01 -52.10
CA TRP A 1086 38.07 14.57 -51.89
C TRP A 1086 36.96 13.53 -52.10
N PHE A 1087 35.94 13.58 -51.24
CA PHE A 1087 34.65 12.94 -51.50
C PHE A 1087 33.67 14.00 -52.04
N ARG A 1088 33.02 13.71 -53.16
CA ARG A 1088 31.96 14.56 -53.71
C ARG A 1088 30.57 14.11 -53.26
N TRP A 1089 29.65 15.06 -53.20
CA TRP A 1089 28.22 14.81 -53.01
C TRP A 1089 27.63 14.18 -54.28
N VAL A 1090 26.90 13.05 -54.19
CA VAL A 1090 26.40 12.34 -55.40
C VAL A 1090 24.90 12.05 -55.34
N ALA A 1091 24.24 12.32 -56.47
CA ALA A 1091 23.42 11.38 -57.25
C ALA A 1091 23.86 11.53 -58.73
N ASP A 1092 23.83 10.57 -59.67
CA ASP A 1092 23.50 9.14 -59.65
C ASP A 1092 24.39 8.37 -60.68
N GLU A 1093 25.72 8.58 -60.68
CA GLU A 1093 26.75 7.76 -61.37
C GLU A 1093 28.16 8.12 -60.79
N PRO A 1094 29.20 7.26 -60.88
CA PRO A 1094 30.51 7.52 -60.31
C PRO A 1094 31.35 8.34 -61.30
N ASP A 1095 31.96 9.42 -60.84
CA ASP A 1095 33.00 10.09 -61.62
C ASP A 1095 34.34 9.37 -61.38
N GLU A 1096 35.10 9.05 -62.43
CA GLU A 1096 36.43 8.42 -62.30
C GLU A 1096 37.51 9.42 -61.84
N ASP A 1097 37.21 10.71 -61.75
CA ASP A 1097 38.16 11.76 -61.34
C ASP A 1097 38.00 12.17 -59.87
N THR A 1098 38.43 11.30 -58.94
CA THR A 1098 38.69 11.75 -57.56
C THR A 1098 39.94 12.64 -57.54
N VAL A 1099 39.76 13.95 -57.40
CA VAL A 1099 40.86 14.90 -57.37
C VAL A 1099 41.69 14.71 -56.09
N LEU A 1100 43.01 14.57 -56.23
CA LEU A 1100 43.99 14.68 -55.15
C LEU A 1100 44.44 16.14 -55.05
N SER A 1101 44.49 16.70 -53.84
CA SER A 1101 45.05 18.03 -53.64
C SER A 1101 45.81 18.16 -52.33
N VAL A 1102 46.64 19.19 -52.25
CA VAL A 1102 47.32 19.59 -51.02
C VAL A 1102 46.54 20.73 -50.38
N ILE A 1103 46.14 20.56 -49.12
CA ILE A 1103 45.43 21.59 -48.35
C ILE A 1103 46.27 22.02 -47.14
N PRO A 1104 46.13 23.27 -46.68
CA PRO A 1104 46.76 23.72 -45.45
C PRO A 1104 45.98 23.18 -44.22
N LEU A 1105 46.69 22.88 -43.13
CA LEU A 1105 46.10 22.19 -41.96
C LEU A 1105 45.01 22.99 -41.24
N ASP A 1106 45.03 24.31 -41.35
CA ASP A 1106 44.06 25.25 -40.76
C ASP A 1106 42.65 25.13 -41.36
N THR A 1107 42.53 24.59 -42.58
CA THR A 1107 41.24 24.33 -43.23
C THR A 1107 40.50 23.12 -42.65
N ILE A 1108 41.22 22.23 -41.96
CA ILE A 1108 40.66 21.02 -41.34
C ILE A 1108 40.02 21.41 -40.00
N ILE A 1109 38.74 21.07 -39.83
CA ILE A 1109 38.01 21.38 -38.59
C ILE A 1109 38.13 20.22 -37.60
N ARG A 1110 37.72 19.01 -38.01
CA ARG A 1110 37.68 17.81 -37.17
C ARG A 1110 37.56 16.51 -37.98
N ALA A 1111 37.61 15.37 -37.29
CA ALA A 1111 37.44 14.06 -37.92
C ALA A 1111 36.00 13.83 -38.45
N ALA A 1112 35.87 13.14 -39.58
CA ALA A 1112 34.60 12.76 -40.19
C ALA A 1112 34.42 11.24 -40.14
N HIS A 1113 33.26 10.76 -39.66
CA HIS A 1113 32.94 9.34 -39.65
C HIS A 1113 32.02 8.97 -40.82
N LEU A 1114 32.52 8.12 -41.71
CA LEU A 1114 31.81 7.62 -42.89
C LEU A 1114 31.40 6.16 -42.71
N ILE A 1115 30.17 5.81 -43.08
CA ILE A 1115 29.63 4.44 -43.04
C ILE A 1115 29.20 4.05 -44.45
N GLY A 1116 29.67 2.91 -44.96
CA GLY A 1116 29.34 2.46 -46.33
C GLY A 1116 27.84 2.24 -46.54
N VAL A 1117 27.36 2.53 -47.75
CA VAL A 1117 26.02 2.17 -48.21
C VAL A 1117 26.07 0.74 -48.76
N TYR A 1118 25.55 -0.21 -48.00
CA TYR A 1118 25.72 -1.65 -48.27
C TYR A 1118 24.88 -2.22 -49.43
N GLY A 1119 23.85 -1.51 -49.90
CA GLY A 1119 22.96 -2.01 -50.95
C GLY A 1119 22.13 -3.25 -50.56
N HIS A 1120 21.66 -3.99 -51.57
CA HIS A 1120 20.87 -5.22 -51.42
C HIS A 1120 21.71 -6.51 -51.45
N GLU A 1121 22.99 -6.42 -51.82
CA GLU A 1121 23.90 -7.55 -51.85
C GLU A 1121 24.57 -7.78 -50.49
N ARG A 1122 25.02 -9.01 -50.26
CA ARG A 1122 25.64 -9.42 -48.99
C ARG A 1122 27.07 -8.91 -48.93
N VAL A 1123 27.49 -8.43 -47.76
CA VAL A 1123 28.87 -7.98 -47.56
C VAL A 1123 29.81 -9.20 -47.63
N PRO A 1124 30.89 -9.17 -48.45
CA PRO A 1124 31.83 -10.29 -48.56
C PRO A 1124 32.47 -10.67 -47.22
N ASP A 1125 32.56 -11.96 -46.94
CA ASP A 1125 33.08 -12.48 -45.66
C ASP A 1125 34.57 -12.12 -45.43
N GLY A 1126 35.33 -11.81 -46.49
CA GLY A 1126 36.74 -11.40 -46.44
C GLY A 1126 37.00 -9.89 -46.31
N LEU A 1127 35.98 -9.03 -46.44
CA LEU A 1127 36.16 -7.58 -46.39
C LEU A 1127 36.40 -7.10 -44.96
N THR A 1128 37.53 -6.45 -44.68
CA THR A 1128 37.85 -5.92 -43.34
C THR A 1128 37.49 -4.44 -43.20
N GLU A 1129 37.37 -3.95 -41.97
CA GLU A 1129 37.04 -2.55 -41.67
C GLU A 1129 38.04 -1.53 -42.24
N HIS A 1130 39.28 -1.97 -42.47
CA HIS A 1130 40.36 -1.16 -43.04
C HIS A 1130 40.19 -0.93 -44.54
N GLN A 1131 39.49 -1.83 -45.22
CA GLN A 1131 39.23 -1.81 -46.66
C GLN A 1131 37.88 -1.17 -46.99
N SER A 1132 37.03 -0.92 -46.00
CA SER A 1132 35.66 -0.43 -46.20
C SER A 1132 35.58 0.92 -46.91
N LEU A 1133 36.50 1.84 -46.65
CA LEU A 1133 36.54 3.14 -47.35
C LEU A 1133 36.92 3.02 -48.84
N ASP A 1134 37.53 1.90 -49.23
CA ASP A 1134 37.94 1.61 -50.61
C ASP A 1134 36.95 0.66 -51.32
N ALA A 1135 36.18 -0.12 -50.55
CA ALA A 1135 35.27 -1.13 -51.09
C ALA A 1135 33.86 -0.62 -51.42
N PHE A 1136 33.38 0.43 -50.73
CA PHE A 1136 32.06 1.00 -50.98
C PHE A 1136 32.13 2.24 -51.87
N ARG A 1137 31.13 2.38 -52.74
CA ARG A 1137 31.02 3.51 -53.68
C ARG A 1137 30.35 4.74 -53.06
N PHE A 1138 29.42 4.53 -52.14
CA PHE A 1138 28.66 5.58 -51.46
C PHE A 1138 28.80 5.44 -49.95
N PHE A 1139 28.80 6.57 -49.25
CA PHE A 1139 28.94 6.61 -47.79
C PHE A 1139 27.90 7.54 -47.15
N TYR A 1140 27.33 7.11 -46.03
CA TYR A 1140 26.59 7.96 -45.12
C TYR A 1140 27.55 8.71 -44.20
N VAL A 1141 27.34 10.01 -44.04
CA VAL A 1141 28.02 10.82 -43.01
C VAL A 1141 27.34 10.58 -41.67
N ASN A 1142 28.06 10.06 -40.68
CA ASN A 1142 27.50 9.74 -39.39
C ASN A 1142 27.42 10.98 -38.48
N LYS A 1143 26.29 11.69 -38.58
CA LYS A 1143 25.96 12.83 -37.69
C LYS A 1143 25.72 12.48 -36.22
N TYR A 1144 25.67 11.19 -35.87
CA TYR A 1144 25.45 10.70 -34.51
C TYR A 1144 26.75 10.19 -33.85
N ALA A 1145 27.91 10.39 -34.49
CA ALA A 1145 29.20 9.95 -33.97
C ALA A 1145 29.48 10.52 -32.56
N ASP A 1146 29.15 11.78 -32.33
CA ASP A 1146 29.11 12.45 -31.03
C ASP A 1146 28.17 13.67 -31.07
N HIS A 1147 27.94 14.30 -29.91
CA HIS A 1147 27.03 15.45 -29.78
C HIS A 1147 27.46 16.64 -30.64
N HIS A 1148 28.74 17.02 -30.59
CA HIS A 1148 29.26 18.14 -31.35
C HIS A 1148 29.33 17.87 -32.85
N ALA A 1149 29.38 16.59 -33.27
CA ALA A 1149 29.30 16.24 -34.68
C ALA A 1149 27.92 16.59 -35.23
N PHE A 1150 26.86 16.41 -34.44
CA PHE A 1150 25.53 16.86 -34.83
C PHE A 1150 25.48 18.38 -34.99
N GLU A 1151 25.97 19.14 -34.01
CA GLU A 1151 25.99 20.62 -33.99
C GLU A 1151 26.92 21.24 -35.06
N THR A 1152 28.06 20.61 -35.35
CA THR A 1152 28.99 21.09 -36.39
C THR A 1152 28.40 20.87 -37.80
N ILE A 1153 27.58 19.82 -37.95
CA ILE A 1153 27.05 19.37 -39.25
C ILE A 1153 25.64 19.94 -39.51
N PHE A 1154 24.84 20.24 -38.49
CA PHE A 1154 23.45 20.73 -38.59
C PHE A 1154 23.21 21.87 -37.61
#